data_AF-A0A7C3VMD7-F1
#
_entry.id   AF-A0A7C3VMD7-F1
#
_cell.length_a   1.000
_cell.length_b   1.000
_cell.length_c   1.000
_cell.angle_alpha   90.00
_cell.angle_beta   90.00
_cell.angle_gamma   90.00
#
_symmetry.space_group_name_H-M   'P 1'
#
loop_
_entity.id
_entity.type
_entity.pdbx_description
1 polymer ?
#
loop_
_entity_poly.entity_id
_entity_poly.type
_entity_poly.pdbx_seq_one_letter_code
_entity_poly.pdbx_strand_id
1 'polypeptide(L)'
;AIVGFSVENLYALAELMRRQKGGVAVVMGALSPRTRNAQVDMYQNGDVDYLVATDAIGMGLNLDIDHVAFSALRKFDGRRMRMLAPNELAQIAGRAGRYKDNGSFGVTGEATALTADVVEAIESHAFTPLRKLYWRNSDLKFGKLAGLIASLGQNTNDQWLIRTGDADDVRALKTLAADAEVAARASDAASIRLLWDTCQIPDFRGISHGEHAALVMRIFNDLHEYGHVDQNWLALQIARIDRVEGGIDALSKRLAYIRSWTYVAQRRDWVQDVSHWREATRAVEDRLSDALHLALTQRFVDRRTSVLLRRLKQKESLVADVNKDGEVTVEGEFVGKLDGFRFTPDKADSPEAAKALTQAALAALAPEFHLRADRFYNAPDTEIDFTEQGGLMWGDQAVGKLVKGDEILKPRIKAFVDDEAGADVAEKVTRRLQHFIDRKIATLFEPMLAMAKDDTLTGLARGFAFQLVEAMGIIPRAKVASEVKELDQDMRASLRKHGVRFGQFTIFMPLMLKPAPTRLRLVLAGLYAGDDVFAEAPPPGLVTIPVIDGISDDTYLLSGYRKAGARAIRIDMLERLADQLRAEDSRGGFEAKADMLSITGMTLEQFADLMQGLGYKAERGERDKVKPPKDDTAPEVTADNPAKAEAEPAADTEKPAESTDAADAVPAEDAAPEKEVFYVFKWGGFAAKAAHGKPRQNKPAGKGQGRRKGKPGGRPGAKPGAKPGNFSARPPKKEKAIDPDNPFAAALMGLKDKT
;
A
#
# COMPACT_ATOMS: atom_id res chain seq x y z
N ALA A 1 -8.19 7.05 32.16
CA ALA A 1 -7.35 6.08 32.92
C ALA A 1 -8.16 4.87 33.38
N ILE A 2 -7.57 3.68 33.39
CA ILE A 2 -8.16 2.45 33.96
C ILE A 2 -7.36 2.07 35.20
N VAL A 3 -8.04 1.76 36.32
CA VAL A 3 -7.39 1.51 37.61
C VAL A 3 -7.57 0.04 38.06
N GLY A 4 -6.45 -0.62 38.32
CA GLY A 4 -6.35 -1.99 38.81
C GLY A 4 -5.75 -2.09 40.21
N PHE A 5 -6.12 -3.15 40.93
CA PHE A 5 -5.73 -3.36 42.33
C PHE A 5 -4.77 -4.55 42.54
N SER A 6 -4.25 -5.11 41.44
CA SER A 6 -3.13 -6.06 41.44
C SER A 6 -2.23 -5.83 40.21
N VAL A 7 -0.94 -6.17 40.33
CA VAL A 7 0.05 -5.98 39.26
C VAL A 7 -0.21 -6.90 38.06
N GLU A 8 -0.71 -8.11 38.29
CA GLU A 8 -1.09 -9.06 37.23
C GLU A 8 -2.24 -8.51 36.38
N ASN A 9 -3.30 -8.01 37.02
CA ASN A 9 -4.43 -7.37 36.33
C ASN A 9 -3.98 -6.09 35.60
N LEU A 10 -3.08 -5.31 36.20
CA LEU A 10 -2.49 -4.13 35.55
C LEU A 10 -1.84 -4.48 34.20
N TYR A 11 -1.01 -5.53 34.15
CA TYR A 11 -0.37 -5.94 32.90
C TYR A 11 -1.34 -6.59 31.92
N ALA A 12 -2.36 -7.32 32.38
CA ALA A 12 -3.41 -7.88 31.52
C ALA A 12 -4.22 -6.76 30.84
N LEU A 13 -4.63 -5.74 31.60
CA LEU A 13 -5.30 -4.55 31.08
C LEU A 13 -4.41 -3.76 30.12
N ALA A 14 -3.13 -3.58 30.46
CA ALA A 14 -2.19 -2.86 29.58
C ALA A 14 -1.98 -3.59 28.24
N GLU A 15 -1.87 -4.92 28.26
CA GLU A 15 -1.76 -5.76 27.06
C GLU A 15 -3.03 -5.69 26.20
N LEU A 16 -4.22 -5.73 26.82
CA LEU A 16 -5.51 -5.56 26.13
C LEU A 16 -5.62 -4.17 25.49
N MET A 17 -5.26 -3.12 26.23
CA MET A 17 -5.33 -1.74 25.75
C MET A 17 -4.35 -1.48 24.61
N ARG A 18 -3.12 -2.02 24.66
CA ARG A 18 -2.19 -1.95 23.52
C ARG A 18 -2.82 -2.55 22.26
N ARG A 19 -3.42 -3.75 22.36
CA ARG A 19 -4.04 -4.44 21.21
C ARG A 19 -5.24 -3.70 20.62
N GLN A 20 -6.06 -3.06 21.47
CA GLN A 20 -7.29 -2.39 21.03
C GLN A 20 -7.13 -0.90 20.70
N LYS A 21 -6.07 -0.23 21.21
CA LYS A 21 -5.90 1.23 21.17
C LYS A 21 -4.48 1.69 20.76
N GLY A 22 -3.60 0.77 20.35
CA GLY A 22 -2.25 1.09 19.86
C GLY A 22 -1.22 1.38 20.95
N GLY A 23 -1.60 1.84 22.15
CA GLY A 23 -0.65 2.05 23.22
C GLY A 23 -1.27 2.51 24.54
N VAL A 24 -0.52 2.31 25.63
CA VAL A 24 -0.96 2.67 26.97
C VAL A 24 0.23 2.93 27.90
N ALA A 25 0.17 4.02 28.68
CA ALA A 25 1.11 4.29 29.76
C ALA A 25 0.78 3.40 30.97
N VAL A 26 1.80 2.94 31.70
CA VAL A 26 1.64 2.06 32.86
C VAL A 26 2.21 2.71 34.11
N VAL A 27 1.37 2.98 35.11
CA VAL A 27 1.76 3.64 36.37
C VAL A 27 1.40 2.79 37.59
N MET A 28 2.40 2.31 38.30
CA MET A 28 2.23 1.50 39.52
C MET A 28 3.08 2.01 40.68
N GLY A 29 2.61 1.80 41.92
CA GLY A 29 3.26 2.32 43.12
C GLY A 29 4.72 1.87 43.32
N ALA A 30 5.11 0.72 42.78
CA ALA A 30 6.48 0.21 42.85
C ALA A 30 7.49 0.96 41.95
N LEU A 31 7.02 1.64 40.89
CA LEU A 31 7.88 2.43 39.99
C LEU A 31 8.60 3.53 40.78
N SER A 32 9.87 3.79 40.43
CA SER A 32 10.61 4.94 40.96
C SER A 32 9.93 6.24 40.53
N PRO A 33 10.16 7.37 41.23
CA PRO A 33 9.68 8.67 40.80
C PRO A 33 10.07 8.98 39.34
N ARG A 34 11.29 8.58 38.93
CA ARG A 34 11.81 8.75 37.58
C ARG A 34 11.01 7.98 36.52
N THR A 35 10.88 6.66 36.65
CA THR A 35 10.08 5.85 35.71
C THR A 35 8.62 6.29 35.69
N ARG A 36 8.08 6.65 36.85
CA ARG A 36 6.69 7.09 37.02
C ARG A 36 6.44 8.41 36.28
N ASN A 37 7.29 9.42 36.48
CA ASN A 37 7.19 10.68 35.75
C ASN A 37 7.32 10.46 34.24
N ALA A 38 8.32 9.70 33.78
CA ALA A 38 8.48 9.43 32.35
C ALA A 38 7.28 8.70 31.70
N GLN A 39 6.55 7.85 32.45
CA GLN A 39 5.28 7.25 31.98
C GLN A 39 4.11 8.24 32.02
N VAL A 40 4.11 9.21 32.94
CA VAL A 40 3.13 10.31 32.95
C VAL A 40 3.39 11.30 31.82
N ASP A 41 4.64 11.68 31.60
CA ASP A 41 5.04 12.62 30.54
C ASP A 41 4.65 12.05 29.16
N MET A 42 4.84 10.75 28.93
CA MET A 42 4.38 10.04 27.73
C MET A 42 2.87 10.15 27.51
N TYR A 43 2.07 10.00 28.57
CA TYR A 43 0.62 10.17 28.51
C TYR A 43 0.24 11.64 28.24
N GLN A 44 0.88 12.58 28.95
CA GLN A 44 0.59 14.02 28.87
C GLN A 44 1.00 14.64 27.53
N ASN A 45 2.10 14.17 26.93
CA ASN A 45 2.55 14.58 25.59
C ASN A 45 1.69 13.99 24.46
N GLY A 46 0.72 13.11 24.78
CA GLY A 46 -0.14 12.45 23.81
C GLY A 46 0.58 11.37 22.98
N ASP A 47 1.67 10.78 23.49
CA ASP A 47 2.29 9.60 22.86
C ASP A 47 1.42 8.35 23.02
N VAL A 48 0.51 8.37 24.01
CA VAL A 48 -0.55 7.37 24.26
C VAL A 48 -1.81 8.05 24.80
N ASP A 49 -2.98 7.74 24.22
CA ASP A 49 -4.30 8.26 24.67
C ASP A 49 -4.78 7.67 26.02
N TYR A 50 -4.17 6.58 26.47
CA TYR A 50 -4.66 5.79 27.61
C TYR A 50 -3.59 5.57 28.68
N LEU A 51 -4.04 5.51 29.93
CA LEU A 51 -3.27 5.23 31.12
C LEU A 51 -3.89 4.03 31.85
N VAL A 52 -3.11 3.00 32.15
CA VAL A 52 -3.48 1.88 33.03
C VAL A 52 -2.64 1.99 34.30
N ALA A 53 -3.28 2.01 35.47
CA ALA A 53 -2.61 2.37 36.71
C ALA A 53 -3.08 1.59 37.95
N THR A 54 -2.27 1.58 39.01
CA THR A 54 -2.76 1.21 40.35
C THR A 54 -3.29 2.42 41.10
N ASP A 55 -3.99 2.16 42.20
CA ASP A 55 -4.43 3.15 43.20
C ASP A 55 -3.39 4.22 43.60
N ALA A 56 -2.10 3.94 43.42
CA ALA A 56 -1.00 4.89 43.54
C ALA A 56 -1.18 6.18 42.73
N ILE A 57 -2.00 6.23 41.67
CA ILE A 57 -2.32 7.49 40.98
C ILE A 57 -3.16 8.46 41.82
N GLY A 58 -3.86 8.00 42.86
CA GLY A 58 -4.70 8.83 43.72
C GLY A 58 -3.92 9.93 44.47
N MET A 59 -2.59 9.85 44.51
CA MET A 59 -1.72 10.85 45.15
C MET A 59 -0.42 11.04 44.36
N GLY A 60 0.24 12.20 44.52
CA GLY A 60 1.66 12.36 44.17
C GLY A 60 2.01 12.41 42.67
N LEU A 61 1.05 12.66 41.79
CA LEU A 61 1.26 12.90 40.36
C LEU A 61 0.36 14.04 39.86
N ASN A 62 0.80 14.80 38.87
CA ASN A 62 -0.05 15.77 38.17
C ASN A 62 -0.53 15.15 36.84
N LEU A 63 -1.82 14.83 36.78
CA LEU A 63 -2.43 14.10 35.66
C LEU A 63 -3.62 14.88 35.11
N ASP A 64 -3.78 14.86 33.79
CA ASP A 64 -4.97 15.31 33.06
C ASP A 64 -5.75 14.05 32.69
N ILE A 65 -6.89 13.79 33.33
CA ILE A 65 -7.67 12.58 33.07
C ILE A 65 -9.13 12.99 32.91
N ASP A 66 -9.77 12.64 31.80
CA ASP A 66 -11.20 12.95 31.60
C ASP A 66 -12.11 11.89 32.25
N HIS A 67 -11.65 10.65 32.29
CA HIS A 67 -12.41 9.49 32.77
C HIS A 67 -11.57 8.51 33.60
N VAL A 68 -12.09 8.08 34.75
CA VAL A 68 -11.51 7.02 35.59
C VAL A 68 -12.40 5.78 35.61
N ALA A 69 -11.91 4.68 35.06
CA ALA A 69 -12.60 3.38 35.06
C ALA A 69 -11.97 2.41 36.06
N PHE A 70 -12.72 1.95 37.06
CA PHE A 70 -12.27 0.92 38.01
C PHE A 70 -12.42 -0.48 37.39
N SER A 71 -11.33 -1.26 37.37
CA SER A 71 -11.38 -2.66 36.90
C SER A 71 -11.83 -3.68 37.96
N ALA A 72 -11.91 -3.25 39.22
CA ALA A 72 -12.48 -4.01 40.32
C ALA A 72 -12.82 -3.05 41.47
N LEU A 73 -13.70 -3.46 42.39
CA LEU A 73 -14.03 -2.70 43.61
C LEU A 73 -13.46 -3.33 44.88
N ARG A 74 -12.57 -4.33 44.74
CA ARG A 74 -11.95 -5.07 45.84
C ARG A 74 -10.43 -5.01 45.76
N LYS A 75 -9.79 -4.88 46.93
CA LYS A 75 -8.32 -4.80 47.10
C LYS A 75 -7.87 -5.68 48.27
N PHE A 76 -6.63 -6.17 48.19
CA PHE A 76 -5.94 -6.78 49.33
C PHE A 76 -5.41 -5.68 50.27
N ASP A 77 -5.84 -5.70 51.54
CA ASP A 77 -5.44 -4.71 52.55
C ASP A 77 -4.19 -5.13 53.37
N GLY A 78 -3.43 -6.12 52.88
CA GLY A 78 -2.34 -6.76 53.62
C GLY A 78 -2.81 -7.96 54.48
N ARG A 79 -4.12 -8.16 54.65
CA ARG A 79 -4.69 -9.28 55.42
C ARG A 79 -5.78 -10.04 54.68
N ARG A 80 -6.67 -9.35 53.96
CA ARG A 80 -7.79 -9.95 53.23
C ARG A 80 -8.23 -9.14 52.01
N MET A 81 -8.96 -9.79 51.10
CA MET A 81 -9.64 -9.15 49.98
C MET A 81 -10.96 -8.51 50.43
N ARG A 82 -10.95 -7.19 50.65
CA ARG A 82 -12.14 -6.40 51.05
C ARG A 82 -12.62 -5.48 49.92
N MET A 83 -13.86 -4.98 50.03
CA MET A 83 -14.32 -3.85 49.24
C MET A 83 -13.54 -2.59 49.59
N LEU A 84 -13.35 -1.71 48.62
CA LEU A 84 -12.86 -0.35 48.81
C LEU A 84 -13.94 0.50 49.48
N ALA A 85 -13.53 1.39 50.38
CA ALA A 85 -14.42 2.35 51.02
C ALA A 85 -14.70 3.54 50.07
N PRO A 86 -15.84 4.25 50.21
CA PRO A 86 -16.20 5.36 49.32
C PRO A 86 -15.13 6.45 49.25
N ASN A 87 -14.41 6.73 50.34
CA ASN A 87 -13.30 7.68 50.36
C ASN A 87 -12.05 7.20 49.60
N GLU A 88 -11.78 5.88 49.58
CA GLU A 88 -10.68 5.30 48.78
C GLU A 88 -11.02 5.37 47.28
N LEU A 89 -12.30 5.14 46.91
CA LEU A 89 -12.79 5.30 45.55
C LEU A 89 -12.78 6.78 45.13
N ALA A 90 -13.28 7.69 45.98
CA ALA A 90 -13.30 9.13 45.72
C ALA A 90 -11.91 9.71 45.46
N GLN A 91 -10.89 9.26 46.21
CA GLN A 91 -9.50 9.70 46.03
C GLN A 91 -8.93 9.34 44.64
N ILE A 92 -9.44 8.28 44.01
CA ILE A 92 -9.04 7.83 42.67
C ILE A 92 -9.96 8.43 41.59
N ALA A 93 -11.27 8.46 41.84
CA ALA A 93 -12.28 9.03 40.93
C ALA A 93 -12.10 10.54 40.75
N GLY A 94 -11.83 11.28 41.83
CA GLY A 94 -11.52 12.72 41.81
C GLY A 94 -10.17 13.09 41.18
N ARG A 95 -9.51 12.14 40.51
CA ARG A 95 -8.41 12.40 39.57
C ARG A 95 -8.91 12.65 38.16
N ALA A 96 -10.19 12.37 37.90
CA ALA A 96 -10.89 12.78 36.69
C ALA A 96 -11.34 14.26 36.78
N GLY A 97 -11.18 14.99 35.67
CA GLY A 97 -11.49 16.42 35.57
C GLY A 97 -10.38 17.33 36.11
N ARG A 98 -10.48 18.62 35.80
CA ARG A 98 -9.57 19.66 36.28
C ARG A 98 -10.25 21.01 36.39
N TYR A 99 -10.38 21.51 37.61
CA TYR A 99 -10.81 22.87 37.98
C TYR A 99 -12.14 23.37 37.35
N LYS A 100 -12.18 23.63 36.04
CA LYS A 100 -13.37 24.00 35.27
C LYS A 100 -13.94 22.85 34.44
N ASP A 101 -13.12 21.85 34.11
CA ASP A 101 -13.50 20.74 33.26
C ASP A 101 -13.97 19.55 34.11
N ASN A 102 -15.22 19.14 33.90
CA ASN A 102 -15.83 18.05 34.65
C ASN A 102 -15.24 16.70 34.24
N GLY A 103 -14.82 15.92 35.23
CA GLY A 103 -14.43 14.53 35.05
C GLY A 103 -15.62 13.58 35.10
N SER A 104 -15.39 12.34 34.68
CA SER A 104 -16.33 11.24 34.85
C SER A 104 -15.64 10.01 35.46
N PHE A 105 -16.40 9.14 36.11
CA PHE A 105 -15.90 7.89 36.65
C PHE A 105 -16.88 6.74 36.43
N GLY A 106 -16.39 5.52 36.45
CA GLY A 106 -17.19 4.33 36.21
C GLY A 106 -16.41 3.04 36.46
N VAL A 107 -16.93 1.93 35.95
CA VAL A 107 -16.29 0.60 36.05
C VAL A 107 -16.05 0.02 34.67
N THR A 108 -15.10 -0.91 34.52
CA THR A 108 -14.96 -1.70 33.29
C THR A 108 -16.08 -2.73 33.19
N GLY A 109 -16.38 -3.24 31.99
CA GLY A 109 -17.53 -4.11 31.74
C GLY A 109 -17.52 -5.47 32.48
N GLU A 110 -16.38 -5.88 33.03
CA GLU A 110 -16.24 -7.11 33.84
C GLU A 110 -16.40 -6.86 35.35
N ALA A 111 -16.36 -5.60 35.78
CA ALA A 111 -16.43 -5.22 37.19
C ALA A 111 -17.88 -5.01 37.65
N THR A 112 -18.14 -5.30 38.93
CA THR A 112 -19.43 -4.99 39.56
C THR A 112 -19.69 -3.49 39.52
N ALA A 113 -20.90 -3.10 39.12
CA ALA A 113 -21.33 -1.70 39.11
C ALA A 113 -21.23 -1.05 40.51
N LEU A 114 -20.93 0.25 40.54
CA LEU A 114 -21.02 1.05 41.75
C LEU A 114 -22.50 1.16 42.18
N THR A 115 -22.77 1.05 43.48
CA THR A 115 -24.11 1.29 44.01
C THR A 115 -24.41 2.79 44.06
N ALA A 116 -25.70 3.16 43.96
CA ALA A 116 -26.13 4.56 43.98
C ALA A 116 -25.55 5.33 45.18
N ASP A 117 -25.63 4.76 46.39
CA ASP A 117 -25.10 5.33 47.63
C ASP A 117 -23.59 5.67 47.55
N VAL A 118 -22.81 4.87 46.82
CA VAL A 118 -21.36 5.09 46.64
C VAL A 118 -21.11 6.18 45.60
N VAL A 119 -21.89 6.22 44.53
CA VAL A 119 -21.83 7.31 43.53
C VAL A 119 -22.20 8.64 44.19
N GLU A 120 -23.32 8.69 44.91
CA GLU A 120 -23.78 9.88 45.64
C GLU A 120 -22.74 10.35 46.67
N ALA A 121 -22.14 9.43 47.44
CA ALA A 121 -21.07 9.76 48.39
C ALA A 121 -19.82 10.37 47.71
N ILE A 122 -19.44 9.88 46.53
CA ILE A 122 -18.31 10.40 45.75
C ILE A 122 -18.64 11.79 45.19
N GLU A 123 -19.80 11.96 44.55
CA GLU A 123 -20.21 13.22 43.92
C GLU A 123 -20.44 14.33 44.96
N SER A 124 -21.16 14.04 46.05
CA SER A 124 -21.46 14.99 47.14
C SER A 124 -20.30 15.21 48.11
N HIS A 125 -19.20 14.47 47.98
CA HIS A 125 -18.07 14.45 48.93
C HIS A 125 -18.47 14.10 50.39
N ALA A 126 -19.54 13.30 50.56
CA ALA A 126 -20.06 12.90 51.85
C ALA A 126 -19.45 11.56 52.33
N PHE A 127 -18.45 11.63 53.21
CA PHE A 127 -17.73 10.44 53.72
C PHE A 127 -17.84 10.28 55.23
N THR A 128 -17.75 9.02 55.69
CA THR A 128 -17.74 8.67 57.12
C THR A 128 -16.58 9.35 57.86
N PRO A 129 -16.82 10.17 58.91
CA PRO A 129 -15.75 10.83 59.65
C PRO A 129 -14.78 9.86 60.31
N LEU A 130 -13.47 10.16 60.27
CA LEU A 130 -12.45 9.42 61.02
C LEU A 130 -12.63 9.64 62.52
N ARG A 131 -13.07 8.59 63.23
CA ARG A 131 -13.30 8.64 64.69
C ARG A 131 -12.11 8.21 65.53
N LYS A 132 -11.14 7.51 64.95
CA LYS A 132 -9.93 7.04 65.63
C LYS A 132 -8.72 7.05 64.72
N LEU A 133 -7.54 7.23 65.31
CA LEU A 133 -6.24 7.28 64.65
C LEU A 133 -5.32 6.15 65.15
N TYR A 134 -4.48 5.64 64.25
CA TYR A 134 -3.45 4.68 64.61
C TYR A 134 -2.27 5.39 65.30
N TRP A 135 -1.85 4.85 66.44
CA TRP A 135 -0.82 5.42 67.30
C TRP A 135 0.26 4.40 67.66
N ARG A 136 1.48 4.90 67.79
CA ARG A 136 2.65 4.18 68.30
C ARG A 136 3.28 5.05 69.40
N ASN A 137 3.74 4.43 70.48
CA ASN A 137 4.41 5.15 71.56
C ASN A 137 5.72 5.79 71.08
N SER A 138 5.93 7.05 71.43
CA SER A 138 7.14 7.83 71.15
C SER A 138 8.14 7.85 72.32
N ASP A 139 7.71 7.55 73.54
CA ASP A 139 8.58 7.47 74.73
C ASP A 139 9.21 6.07 74.83
N LEU A 140 10.34 5.90 74.13
CA LEU A 140 11.03 4.61 73.96
C LEU A 140 12.14 4.39 74.99
N LYS A 141 12.16 3.20 75.61
CA LYS A 141 13.06 2.89 76.73
C LYS A 141 14.26 2.05 76.30
N PHE A 142 15.39 2.71 76.02
CA PHE A 142 16.61 2.06 75.52
C PHE A 142 17.49 1.40 76.60
N GLY A 143 17.16 1.50 77.90
CA GLY A 143 18.04 0.99 78.97
C GLY A 143 18.19 -0.54 79.06
N LYS A 144 17.25 -1.32 78.50
CA LYS A 144 17.31 -2.78 78.34
C LYS A 144 16.46 -3.17 77.13
N LEU A 145 16.87 -4.20 76.38
CA LEU A 145 16.16 -4.65 75.16
C LEU A 145 14.68 -5.02 75.41
N ALA A 146 14.40 -5.74 76.51
CA ALA A 146 13.04 -6.03 76.94
C ALA A 146 12.23 -4.77 77.30
N GLY A 147 12.88 -3.72 77.79
CA GLY A 147 12.27 -2.41 78.08
C GLY A 147 11.86 -1.68 76.81
N LEU A 148 12.67 -1.74 75.75
CA LEU A 148 12.33 -1.18 74.44
C LEU A 148 11.10 -1.88 73.86
N ILE A 149 11.11 -3.22 73.83
CA ILE A 149 9.98 -4.03 73.32
C ILE A 149 8.70 -3.74 74.12
N ALA A 150 8.79 -3.63 75.45
CA ALA A 150 7.66 -3.25 76.29
C ALA A 150 7.14 -1.83 75.99
N SER A 151 8.03 -0.85 75.79
CA SER A 151 7.63 0.53 75.45
C SER A 151 6.96 0.64 74.07
N LEU A 152 7.40 -0.14 73.07
CA LEU A 152 6.73 -0.30 71.76
C LEU A 152 5.40 -1.09 71.86
N GLY A 153 5.27 -1.92 72.90
CA GLY A 153 4.06 -2.68 73.24
C GLY A 153 3.01 -1.86 74.00
N GLN A 154 3.33 -0.66 74.47
CA GLN A 154 2.46 0.14 75.34
C GLN A 154 1.14 0.52 74.64
N ASN A 155 0.04 0.48 75.39
CA ASN A 155 -1.26 0.98 74.95
C ASN A 155 -1.42 2.47 75.30
N THR A 156 -2.29 3.14 74.53
CA THR A 156 -2.75 4.49 74.81
C THR A 156 -4.01 4.47 75.66
N ASN A 157 -4.16 5.48 76.53
CA ASN A 157 -5.38 5.75 77.30
C ASN A 157 -6.29 6.78 76.60
N ASP A 158 -5.84 7.35 75.48
CA ASP A 158 -6.60 8.31 74.70
C ASP A 158 -7.75 7.60 73.94
N GLN A 159 -8.96 8.16 74.03
CA GLN A 159 -10.17 7.55 73.47
C GLN A 159 -10.18 7.56 71.93
N TRP A 160 -9.48 8.49 71.29
CA TRP A 160 -9.37 8.64 69.84
C TRP A 160 -8.20 7.85 69.26
N LEU A 161 -7.28 7.34 70.07
CA LEU A 161 -6.12 6.60 69.58
C LEU A 161 -6.32 5.08 69.70
N ILE A 162 -5.73 4.32 68.77
CA ILE A 162 -5.65 2.86 68.81
C ILE A 162 -4.19 2.47 68.61
N ARG A 163 -3.67 1.58 69.45
CA ARG A 163 -2.35 0.97 69.24
C ARG A 163 -2.32 0.26 67.88
N THR A 164 -1.37 0.61 67.02
CA THR A 164 -1.09 -0.15 65.79
C THR A 164 -0.59 -1.55 66.13
N GLY A 165 -1.01 -2.57 65.37
CA GLY A 165 -0.41 -3.90 65.47
C GLY A 165 1.10 -3.87 65.13
N ASP A 166 1.80 -4.95 65.43
CA ASP A 166 3.26 -4.99 65.25
C ASP A 166 3.63 -4.87 63.76
N ALA A 167 4.19 -3.72 63.40
CA ALA A 167 4.75 -3.44 62.09
C ALA A 167 6.06 -4.22 61.86
N ASP A 168 6.58 -4.19 60.63
CA ASP A 168 7.74 -4.99 60.23
C ASP A 168 8.99 -4.70 61.08
N ASP A 169 9.18 -3.44 61.48
CA ASP A 169 10.25 -3.00 62.39
C ASP A 169 10.17 -3.64 63.79
N VAL A 170 8.98 -3.67 64.39
CA VAL A 170 8.74 -4.32 65.70
C VAL A 170 8.86 -5.83 65.58
N ARG A 171 8.42 -6.43 64.47
CA ARG A 171 8.57 -7.87 64.22
C ARG A 171 10.04 -8.24 64.01
N ALA A 172 10.81 -7.43 63.29
CA ALA A 172 12.25 -7.60 63.11
C ALA A 172 12.95 -7.52 64.46
N LEU A 173 12.71 -6.46 65.24
CA LEU A 173 13.27 -6.29 66.59
C LEU A 173 12.99 -7.50 67.49
N LYS A 174 11.76 -8.02 67.50
CA LYS A 174 11.40 -9.21 68.30
C LYS A 174 12.12 -10.49 67.84
N THR A 175 12.43 -10.60 66.55
CA THR A 175 13.15 -11.75 65.98
C THR A 175 14.63 -11.67 66.32
N LEU A 176 15.24 -10.49 66.15
CA LEU A 176 16.63 -10.22 66.50
C LEU A 176 16.86 -10.30 68.02
N ALA A 177 15.90 -9.87 68.84
CA ALA A 177 15.99 -9.99 70.30
C ALA A 177 15.90 -11.42 70.84
N ALA A 178 15.51 -12.38 70.00
CA ALA A 178 15.55 -13.82 70.32
C ALA A 178 16.86 -14.49 69.88
N ASP A 179 17.68 -13.81 69.06
CA ASP A 179 19.01 -14.29 68.68
C ASP A 179 20.02 -14.05 69.80
N ALA A 180 20.84 -15.07 70.09
CA ALA A 180 21.76 -15.04 71.22
C ALA A 180 22.95 -14.08 71.01
N GLU A 181 23.42 -13.91 69.78
CA GLU A 181 24.53 -13.00 69.47
C GLU A 181 24.05 -11.54 69.53
N VAL A 182 22.91 -11.24 68.91
CA VAL A 182 22.30 -9.91 68.93
C VAL A 182 21.91 -9.49 70.35
N ALA A 183 21.33 -10.40 71.13
CA ALA A 183 20.99 -10.13 72.53
C ALA A 183 22.24 -9.87 73.41
N ALA A 184 23.37 -10.51 73.12
CA ALA A 184 24.64 -10.26 73.80
C ALA A 184 25.28 -8.93 73.37
N ARG A 185 25.25 -8.59 72.08
CA ARG A 185 25.72 -7.30 71.54
C ARG A 185 24.87 -6.12 72.08
N ALA A 186 23.55 -6.27 72.16
CA ALA A 186 22.61 -5.25 72.66
C ALA A 186 22.62 -5.08 74.21
N SER A 187 23.81 -4.96 74.80
CA SER A 187 24.06 -4.93 76.24
C SER A 187 23.87 -3.55 76.90
N ASP A 188 24.03 -2.47 76.13
CA ASP A 188 23.94 -1.08 76.61
C ASP A 188 22.95 -0.22 75.78
N ALA A 189 22.67 0.98 76.26
CA ALA A 189 21.64 1.86 75.68
C ALA A 189 21.98 2.41 74.29
N ALA A 190 23.26 2.55 73.91
CA ALA A 190 23.65 2.92 72.56
C ALA A 190 23.47 1.75 71.59
N SER A 191 23.90 0.54 71.98
CA SER A 191 23.75 -0.67 71.16
C SER A 191 22.28 -1.05 70.95
N ILE A 192 21.42 -0.90 71.97
CA ILE A 192 19.96 -1.11 71.85
C ILE A 192 19.33 -0.05 70.91
N ARG A 193 19.87 1.17 70.88
CA ARG A 193 19.40 2.24 69.98
C ARG A 193 19.82 1.99 68.54
N LEU A 194 21.06 1.58 68.31
CA LEU A 194 21.55 1.12 67.00
C LEU A 194 20.72 -0.05 66.46
N LEU A 195 20.43 -1.06 67.30
CA LEU A 195 19.55 -2.19 66.95
C LEU A 195 18.14 -1.72 66.55
N TRP A 196 17.60 -0.71 67.21
CA TRP A 196 16.31 -0.14 66.83
C TRP A 196 16.38 0.62 65.50
N ASP A 197 17.42 1.43 65.29
CA ASP A 197 17.61 2.21 64.08
C ASP A 197 17.86 1.33 62.83
N THR A 198 18.45 0.14 63.00
CA THR A 198 18.55 -0.89 61.94
C THR A 198 17.23 -1.64 61.72
N CYS A 199 16.46 -1.94 62.76
CA CYS A 199 15.11 -2.51 62.60
C CYS A 199 14.14 -1.57 61.85
N GLN A 200 14.43 -0.27 61.78
CA GLN A 200 13.66 0.69 60.98
C GLN A 200 13.98 0.69 59.48
N ILE A 201 14.89 -0.16 58.98
CA ILE A 201 15.11 -0.31 57.53
C ILE A 201 13.82 -0.84 56.88
N PRO A 202 13.19 -0.12 55.93
CA PRO A 202 11.95 -0.60 55.32
C PRO A 202 12.20 -1.84 54.46
N ASP A 203 11.30 -2.83 54.54
CA ASP A 203 11.29 -3.91 53.55
C ASP A 203 10.70 -3.45 52.21
N PHE A 204 11.52 -2.79 51.41
CA PHE A 204 11.17 -2.48 50.03
C PHE A 204 11.03 -3.73 49.15
N ARG A 205 11.62 -4.87 49.56
CA ARG A 205 11.72 -6.08 48.73
C ARG A 205 10.43 -6.92 48.75
N GLY A 206 9.64 -6.83 49.81
CA GLY A 206 8.45 -7.67 50.02
C GLY A 206 8.82 -9.14 50.19
N ILE A 207 9.91 -9.41 50.91
CA ILE A 207 10.46 -10.75 51.15
C ILE A 207 9.83 -11.39 52.39
N SER A 208 10.20 -12.62 52.72
CA SER A 208 9.72 -13.22 53.96
C SER A 208 10.28 -12.47 55.17
N HIS A 209 9.49 -12.46 56.24
CA HIS A 209 9.85 -11.84 57.52
C HIS A 209 11.24 -12.29 58.04
N GLY A 210 11.56 -13.58 57.87
CA GLY A 210 12.85 -14.14 58.28
C GLY A 210 14.04 -13.66 57.44
N GLU A 211 13.88 -13.54 56.11
CA GLU A 211 14.94 -13.02 55.24
C GLU A 211 15.22 -11.53 55.48
N HIS A 212 14.16 -10.75 55.74
CA HIS A 212 14.32 -9.35 56.11
C HIS A 212 15.05 -9.21 57.47
N ALA A 213 14.65 -10.00 58.48
CA ALA A 213 15.34 -10.05 59.76
C ALA A 213 16.82 -10.44 59.62
N ALA A 214 17.16 -11.43 58.77
CA ALA A 214 18.55 -11.83 58.52
C ALA A 214 19.39 -10.69 57.89
N LEU A 215 18.81 -9.89 56.98
CA LEU A 215 19.48 -8.72 56.41
C LEU A 215 19.74 -7.65 57.47
N VAL A 216 18.73 -7.32 58.29
CA VAL A 216 18.84 -6.34 59.38
C VAL A 216 19.87 -6.79 60.42
N MET A 217 19.87 -8.08 60.77
CA MET A 217 20.82 -8.69 61.70
C MET A 217 22.27 -8.56 61.20
N ARG A 218 22.52 -8.86 59.92
CA ARG A 218 23.86 -8.69 59.33
C ARG A 218 24.31 -7.23 59.37
N ILE A 219 23.44 -6.28 59.03
CA ILE A 219 23.73 -4.85 59.07
C ILE A 219 24.02 -4.39 60.51
N PHE A 220 23.22 -4.83 61.49
CA PHE A 220 23.47 -4.53 62.91
C PHE A 220 24.81 -5.08 63.40
N ASN A 221 25.14 -6.33 63.08
CA ASN A 221 26.40 -6.94 63.52
C ASN A 221 27.62 -6.21 62.93
N ASP A 222 27.61 -5.88 61.62
CA ASP A 222 28.68 -5.13 60.97
C ASP A 222 28.82 -3.72 61.58
N LEU A 223 27.71 -3.00 61.80
CA LEU A 223 27.70 -1.67 62.42
C LEU A 223 28.19 -1.69 63.87
N HIS A 224 27.85 -2.72 64.64
CA HIS A 224 28.30 -2.87 66.02
C HIS A 224 29.78 -3.27 66.12
N GLU A 225 30.31 -4.03 65.15
CA GLU A 225 31.69 -4.53 65.19
C GLU A 225 32.70 -3.56 64.59
N TYR A 226 32.36 -2.94 63.45
CA TYR A 226 33.28 -2.12 62.67
C TYR A 226 32.89 -0.64 62.63
N GLY A 227 31.72 -0.26 63.16
CA GLY A 227 31.16 1.08 63.05
C GLY A 227 30.60 1.41 61.65
N HIS A 228 30.62 0.46 60.72
CA HIS A 228 30.13 0.62 59.35
C HIS A 228 29.70 -0.75 58.77
N VAL A 229 28.82 -0.75 57.78
CA VAL A 229 28.57 -1.94 56.95
C VAL A 229 29.85 -2.32 56.17
N ASP A 230 30.15 -3.61 56.06
CA ASP A 230 31.31 -4.09 55.26
C ASP A 230 31.19 -3.61 53.80
N GLN A 231 32.21 -2.87 53.33
CA GLN A 231 32.23 -2.28 52.00
C GLN A 231 32.28 -3.32 50.87
N ASN A 232 33.02 -4.41 51.05
CA ASN A 232 33.15 -5.46 50.04
C ASN A 232 31.81 -6.21 49.89
N TRP A 233 31.15 -6.49 51.02
CA TRP A 233 29.82 -7.06 51.03
C TRP A 233 28.79 -6.11 50.41
N LEU A 234 28.78 -4.83 50.78
CA LEU A 234 27.92 -3.80 50.19
C LEU A 234 28.12 -3.68 48.68
N ALA A 235 29.38 -3.62 48.21
CA ALA A 235 29.74 -3.63 46.80
C ALA A 235 29.19 -4.87 46.07
N LEU A 236 29.38 -6.06 46.65
CA LEU A 236 28.89 -7.32 46.08
C LEU A 236 27.35 -7.38 46.04
N GLN A 237 26.64 -6.82 47.01
CA GLN A 237 25.17 -6.76 46.99
C GLN A 237 24.68 -5.80 45.90
N ILE A 238 25.29 -4.63 45.76
CA ILE A 238 24.94 -3.64 44.73
C ILE A 238 25.27 -4.17 43.32
N ALA A 239 26.45 -4.76 43.12
CA ALA A 239 26.86 -5.34 41.82
C ALA A 239 26.01 -6.55 41.37
N ARG A 240 25.35 -7.25 42.30
CA ARG A 240 24.34 -8.28 41.97
C ARG A 240 23.02 -7.68 41.48
N ILE A 241 22.72 -6.45 41.86
CA ILE A 241 21.47 -5.73 41.56
C ILE A 241 21.62 -4.84 40.31
N ASP A 242 22.81 -4.29 40.06
CA ASP A 242 23.14 -3.46 38.89
C ASP A 242 23.25 -4.29 37.61
N ARG A 243 22.08 -4.73 37.12
CA ARG A 243 21.89 -5.52 35.91
C ARG A 243 20.65 -5.01 35.21
N VAL A 244 20.77 -4.60 33.96
CA VAL A 244 19.66 -4.03 33.17
C VAL A 244 18.94 -5.06 32.30
N GLU A 245 19.40 -6.31 32.29
CA GLU A 245 18.88 -7.37 31.44
C GLU A 245 17.71 -8.13 32.11
N GLY A 246 16.60 -8.28 31.39
CA GLY A 246 15.47 -9.10 31.82
C GLY A 246 14.12 -8.43 31.60
N GLY A 247 13.06 -9.13 31.99
CA GLY A 247 11.70 -8.59 31.91
C GLY A 247 11.38 -7.56 32.99
N ILE A 248 10.25 -6.87 32.81
CA ILE A 248 9.70 -5.83 33.69
C ILE A 248 9.67 -6.25 35.17
N ASP A 249 9.28 -7.49 35.48
CA ASP A 249 9.26 -8.01 36.86
C ASP A 249 10.66 -8.11 37.48
N ALA A 250 11.66 -8.59 36.72
CA ALA A 250 13.03 -8.68 37.20
C ALA A 250 13.64 -7.29 37.45
N LEU A 251 13.37 -6.33 36.56
CA LEU A 251 13.78 -4.93 36.73
C LEU A 251 13.08 -4.27 37.93
N SER A 252 11.76 -4.48 38.08
CA SER A 252 11.00 -3.97 39.22
C SER A 252 11.48 -4.54 40.56
N LYS A 253 11.86 -5.82 40.61
CA LYS A 253 12.44 -6.45 41.81
C LYS A 253 13.83 -5.89 42.12
N ARG A 254 14.71 -5.72 41.13
CA ARG A 254 16.03 -5.08 41.32
C ARG A 254 15.88 -3.63 41.81
N LEU A 255 14.92 -2.88 41.26
CA LEU A 255 14.60 -1.51 41.66
C LEU A 255 14.10 -1.44 43.12
N ALA A 256 13.27 -2.40 43.54
CA ALA A 256 12.89 -2.55 44.94
C ALA A 256 14.10 -2.88 45.84
N TYR A 257 15.03 -3.71 45.36
CA TYR A 257 16.18 -4.17 46.13
C TYR A 257 17.26 -3.08 46.30
N ILE A 258 17.49 -2.23 45.30
CA ILE A 258 18.46 -1.13 45.42
C ILE A 258 17.99 -0.08 46.44
N ARG A 259 16.69 0.15 46.60
CA ARG A 259 16.16 1.12 47.59
C ARG A 259 16.53 0.81 49.03
N SER A 260 16.63 -0.48 49.42
CA SER A 260 17.15 -0.86 50.74
C SER A 260 18.59 -0.36 50.92
N TRP A 261 19.42 -0.47 49.88
CA TRP A 261 20.81 0.03 49.91
C TRP A 261 20.90 1.55 49.80
N THR A 262 20.06 2.19 48.99
CA THR A 262 19.94 3.66 48.94
C THR A 262 19.57 4.22 50.31
N TYR A 263 18.65 3.57 51.04
CA TYR A 263 18.30 3.93 52.42
C TYR A 263 19.47 3.77 53.38
N VAL A 264 20.18 2.62 53.33
CA VAL A 264 21.39 2.36 54.14
C VAL A 264 22.49 3.39 53.87
N ALA A 265 22.80 3.69 52.61
CA ALA A 265 23.78 4.72 52.22
C ALA A 265 23.35 6.15 52.57
N GLN A 266 22.04 6.40 52.74
CA GLN A 266 21.54 7.70 53.18
C GLN A 266 21.67 7.90 54.69
N ARG A 267 21.73 6.83 55.51
CA ARG A 267 21.96 6.94 56.96
C ARG A 267 23.35 7.53 57.23
N ARG A 268 23.45 8.34 58.30
CA ARG A 268 24.72 8.90 58.75
C ARG A 268 25.54 7.80 59.42
N ASP A 269 26.84 7.82 59.18
CA ASP A 269 27.83 6.99 59.89
C ASP A 269 27.59 5.46 59.77
N TRP A 270 26.85 5.02 58.75
CA TRP A 270 26.60 3.59 58.47
C TRP A 270 27.52 3.01 57.38
N VAL A 271 28.15 3.87 56.58
CA VAL A 271 29.10 3.52 55.52
C VAL A 271 30.25 4.53 55.57
N GLN A 272 31.48 4.09 55.31
CA GLN A 272 32.66 4.97 55.46
C GLN A 272 32.62 6.18 54.50
N ASP A 273 32.40 5.93 53.20
CA ASP A 273 32.25 7.01 52.20
C ASP A 273 30.78 7.20 51.84
N VAL A 274 30.13 8.08 52.60
CA VAL A 274 28.72 8.43 52.45
C VAL A 274 28.45 9.12 51.10
N SER A 275 29.40 9.86 50.51
CA SER A 275 29.18 10.51 49.22
C SER A 275 29.19 9.48 48.09
N HIS A 276 30.25 8.67 48.04
CA HIS A 276 30.40 7.61 47.06
C HIS A 276 29.21 6.63 47.07
N TRP A 277 28.82 6.11 48.24
CA TRP A 277 27.76 5.11 48.30
C TRP A 277 26.36 5.67 47.96
N ARG A 278 26.10 6.95 48.24
CA ARG A 278 24.85 7.62 47.82
C ARG A 278 24.80 7.80 46.31
N GLU A 279 25.90 8.26 45.71
CA GLU A 279 25.99 8.43 44.25
C GLU A 279 25.93 7.08 43.52
N ALA A 280 26.65 6.06 44.02
CA ALA A 280 26.65 4.72 43.46
C ALA A 280 25.25 4.07 43.51
N THR A 281 24.59 4.06 44.68
CA THR A 281 23.24 3.47 44.81
C THR A 281 22.20 4.22 43.98
N ARG A 282 22.25 5.56 43.95
CA ARG A 282 21.39 6.39 43.09
C ARG A 282 21.61 6.11 41.61
N ALA A 283 22.86 6.00 41.16
CA ALA A 283 23.17 5.73 39.75
C ALA A 283 22.66 4.35 39.30
N VAL A 284 22.64 3.35 40.20
CA VAL A 284 22.00 2.05 39.96
C VAL A 284 20.47 2.18 39.92
N GLU A 285 19.86 2.95 40.84
CA GLU A 285 18.41 3.19 40.80
C GLU A 285 17.98 3.92 39.52
N ASP A 286 18.73 4.93 39.06
CA ASP A 286 18.48 5.65 37.80
C ASP A 286 18.62 4.72 36.58
N ARG A 287 19.69 3.90 36.49
CA ARG A 287 19.87 2.91 35.41
C ARG A 287 18.73 1.90 35.35
N LEU A 288 18.35 1.33 36.49
CA LEU A 288 17.23 0.37 36.58
C LEU A 288 15.89 1.04 36.24
N SER A 289 15.71 2.31 36.60
CA SER A 289 14.51 3.09 36.31
C SER A 289 14.34 3.34 34.81
N ASP A 290 15.42 3.68 34.12
CA ASP A 290 15.43 3.94 32.67
C ASP A 290 15.25 2.64 31.88
N ALA A 291 15.94 1.56 32.28
CA ALA A 291 15.72 0.23 31.72
C ALA A 291 14.26 -0.25 31.90
N LEU A 292 13.67 -0.03 33.07
CA LEU A 292 12.27 -0.36 33.34
C LEU A 292 11.30 0.48 32.50
N HIS A 293 11.57 1.79 32.31
CA HIS A 293 10.79 2.64 31.42
C HIS A 293 10.83 2.13 29.97
N LEU A 294 12.03 1.81 29.45
CA LEU A 294 12.20 1.29 28.10
C LEU A 294 11.46 -0.05 27.92
N ALA A 295 11.57 -0.97 28.88
CA ALA A 295 10.88 -2.26 28.85
C ALA A 295 9.35 -2.13 28.90
N LEU A 296 8.82 -1.19 29.69
CA LEU A 296 7.38 -0.87 29.70
C LEU A 296 6.93 -0.32 28.35
N THR A 297 7.68 0.64 27.79
CA THR A 297 7.38 1.29 26.52
C THR A 297 7.37 0.29 25.36
N GLN A 298 8.44 -0.52 25.23
CA GLN A 298 8.55 -1.56 24.21
C GLN A 298 7.42 -2.60 24.28
N ARG A 299 6.93 -2.91 25.50
CA ARG A 299 5.87 -3.91 25.68
C ARG A 299 4.46 -3.35 25.47
N PHE A 300 4.20 -2.11 25.88
CA PHE A 300 2.84 -1.57 26.01
C PHE A 300 2.51 -0.40 25.05
N VAL A 301 3.48 0.04 24.23
CA VAL A 301 3.27 1.10 23.23
C VAL A 301 3.71 0.61 21.85
N ASP A 302 2.78 0.55 20.90
CA ASP A 302 3.13 0.48 19.47
C ASP A 302 3.30 1.90 18.93
N ARG A 303 4.57 2.36 18.92
CA ARG A 303 4.96 3.71 18.46
C ARG A 303 4.46 4.02 17.05
N ARG A 304 4.41 3.03 16.16
CA ARG A 304 3.97 3.23 14.77
C ARG A 304 2.50 3.64 14.76
N THR A 305 1.66 2.84 15.42
CA THR A 305 0.22 3.09 15.53
C THR A 305 -0.09 4.38 16.31
N SER A 306 0.61 4.67 17.42
CA SER A 306 0.27 5.84 18.25
C SER A 306 0.64 7.19 17.60
N VAL A 307 1.81 7.29 16.95
CA VAL A 307 2.23 8.53 16.25
C VAL A 307 1.33 8.83 15.05
N LEU A 308 0.95 7.80 14.28
CA LEU A 308 0.04 7.95 13.14
C LEU A 308 -1.36 8.40 13.58
N LEU A 309 -1.94 7.77 14.60
CA LEU A 309 -3.24 8.16 15.16
C LEU A 309 -3.22 9.60 15.72
N ARG A 310 -2.11 10.05 16.31
CA ARG A 310 -1.97 11.41 16.83
C ARG A 310 -2.07 12.46 15.73
N ARG A 311 -1.27 12.33 14.66
CA ARG A 311 -1.25 13.30 13.55
C ARG A 311 -2.55 13.31 12.75
N LEU A 312 -3.20 12.14 12.60
CA LEU A 312 -4.51 12.01 11.95
C LEU A 312 -5.61 12.74 12.75
N LYS A 313 -5.55 12.75 14.09
CA LYS A 313 -6.42 13.62 14.93
C LYS A 313 -6.05 15.11 14.87
N GLN A 314 -4.77 15.45 14.76
CA GLN A 314 -4.29 16.84 14.85
C GLN A 314 -4.53 17.69 13.58
N LYS A 315 -4.95 17.09 12.45
CA LYS A 315 -5.20 17.77 11.16
C LYS A 315 -3.99 18.55 10.61
N GLU A 316 -2.78 18.21 11.04
CA GLU A 316 -1.57 18.71 10.38
C GLU A 316 -1.48 18.10 8.97
N SER A 317 -1.13 18.90 7.98
CA SER A 317 -0.98 18.44 6.60
C SER A 317 0.25 17.54 6.50
N LEU A 318 0.03 16.22 6.56
CA LEU A 318 1.04 15.22 6.25
C LEU A 318 1.50 15.41 4.80
N VAL A 319 2.81 15.60 4.61
CA VAL A 319 3.43 15.64 3.28
C VAL A 319 4.00 14.25 2.99
N ALA A 320 3.57 13.63 1.90
CA ALA A 320 4.22 12.45 1.36
C ALA A 320 5.40 12.88 0.48
N ASP A 321 6.55 12.25 0.65
CA ASP A 321 7.70 12.37 -0.26
C ASP A 321 7.76 11.11 -1.14
N VAL A 322 7.85 11.32 -2.45
CA VAL A 322 7.77 10.25 -3.47
C VAL A 322 9.08 10.21 -4.23
N ASN A 323 9.87 9.18 -3.99
CA ASN A 323 11.14 8.96 -4.70
C ASN A 323 10.89 8.66 -6.19
N LYS A 324 11.93 8.84 -7.02
CA LYS A 324 11.93 8.60 -8.47
C LYS A 324 11.42 7.21 -8.86
N ASP A 325 11.69 6.21 -8.03
CA ASP A 325 11.28 4.81 -8.21
C ASP A 325 9.78 4.55 -7.91
N GLY A 326 9.04 5.60 -7.54
CA GLY A 326 7.63 5.53 -7.16
C GLY A 326 7.40 5.14 -5.69
N GLU A 327 8.45 4.99 -4.89
CA GLU A 327 8.33 4.68 -3.47
C GLU A 327 7.77 5.87 -2.70
N VAL A 328 6.65 5.65 -2.00
CA VAL A 328 6.01 6.65 -1.17
C VAL A 328 6.50 6.51 0.25
N THR A 329 7.11 7.58 0.76
CA THR A 329 7.42 7.71 2.18
C THR A 329 6.58 8.84 2.78
N VAL A 330 6.18 8.69 4.04
CA VAL A 330 5.57 9.78 4.82
C VAL A 330 6.45 9.98 6.04
N GLU A 331 7.06 11.16 6.16
CA GLU A 331 7.97 11.52 7.25
C GLU A 331 9.14 10.53 7.46
N GLY A 332 9.61 9.91 6.37
CA GLY A 332 10.73 8.96 6.34
C GLY A 332 10.38 7.48 6.54
N GLU A 333 9.11 7.12 6.82
CA GLU A 333 8.66 5.72 6.77
C GLU A 333 8.07 5.36 5.40
N PHE A 334 8.46 4.22 4.85
CA PHE A 334 7.87 3.64 3.63
C PHE A 334 6.43 3.16 3.86
N VAL A 335 5.52 3.54 2.97
CA VAL A 335 4.08 3.25 3.10
C VAL A 335 3.49 2.47 1.91
N GLY A 336 4.19 2.46 0.78
CA GLY A 336 3.74 1.77 -0.44
C GLY A 336 4.39 2.33 -1.71
N LYS A 337 3.86 1.92 -2.87
CA LYS A 337 4.36 2.33 -4.18
C LYS A 337 3.27 3.01 -5.01
N LEU A 338 3.62 4.15 -5.60
CA LEU A 338 2.80 4.95 -6.52
C LEU A 338 3.23 4.69 -7.97
N ASP A 339 2.39 4.02 -8.75
CA ASP A 339 2.58 3.77 -10.18
C ASP A 339 1.59 4.62 -11.00
N GLY A 340 2.11 5.51 -11.86
CA GLY A 340 1.30 6.49 -12.58
C GLY A 340 0.47 7.37 -11.63
N PHE A 341 -0.83 7.11 -11.57
CA PHE A 341 -1.79 7.76 -10.67
C PHE A 341 -2.50 6.75 -9.75
N ARG A 342 -1.85 5.62 -9.44
CA ARG A 342 -2.41 4.54 -8.62
C ARG A 342 -1.52 4.20 -7.45
N PHE A 343 -2.08 4.08 -6.25
CA PHE A 343 -1.33 3.80 -5.03
C PHE A 343 -1.53 2.36 -4.56
N THR A 344 -0.44 1.62 -4.46
CA THR A 344 -0.40 0.26 -3.90
C THR A 344 0.20 0.30 -2.50
N PRO A 345 -0.60 0.14 -1.42
CA PRO A 345 -0.09 0.15 -0.06
C PRO A 345 0.76 -1.09 0.26
N ASP A 346 1.72 -0.94 1.16
CA ASP A 346 2.53 -2.06 1.65
C ASP A 346 1.75 -2.98 2.62
N LYS A 347 2.22 -4.23 2.78
CA LYS A 347 1.61 -5.24 3.64
C LYS A 347 1.95 -5.00 5.11
N ALA A 348 1.12 -4.22 5.81
CA ALA A 348 1.22 -4.05 7.26
C ALA A 348 0.80 -5.31 8.06
N ASP A 349 1.38 -5.48 9.24
CA ASP A 349 1.20 -6.67 10.11
C ASP A 349 -0.21 -6.87 10.69
N SER A 350 -1.10 -5.87 10.61
CA SER A 350 -2.49 -6.00 11.07
C SER A 350 -3.49 -5.34 10.10
N PRO A 351 -4.71 -5.91 9.92
CA PRO A 351 -5.70 -5.37 8.98
C PRO A 351 -6.24 -3.98 9.36
N GLU A 352 -6.22 -3.65 10.66
CA GLU A 352 -6.72 -2.37 11.17
C GLU A 352 -5.66 -1.27 11.07
N ALA A 353 -4.38 -1.59 11.38
CA ALA A 353 -3.26 -0.69 11.14
C ALA A 353 -3.09 -0.41 9.63
N ALA A 354 -3.23 -1.43 8.78
CA ALA A 354 -3.20 -1.29 7.32
C ALA A 354 -4.20 -0.24 6.81
N LYS A 355 -5.45 -0.28 7.29
CA LYS A 355 -6.49 0.69 6.91
C LYS A 355 -6.17 2.11 7.37
N ALA A 356 -5.70 2.29 8.60
CA ALA A 356 -5.32 3.61 9.12
C ALA A 356 -4.12 4.20 8.36
N LEU A 357 -3.09 3.39 8.09
CA LEU A 357 -1.93 3.75 7.27
C LEU A 357 -2.34 4.15 5.85
N THR A 358 -3.19 3.34 5.20
CA THR A 358 -3.64 3.60 3.83
C THR A 358 -4.43 4.92 3.76
N GLN A 359 -5.34 5.18 4.70
CA GLN A 359 -6.06 6.47 4.75
C GLN A 359 -5.14 7.67 5.00
N ALA A 360 -4.13 7.53 5.87
CA ALA A 360 -3.15 8.58 6.12
C ALA A 360 -2.29 8.88 4.87
N ALA A 361 -1.79 7.84 4.20
CA ALA A 361 -1.00 7.96 2.98
C ALA A 361 -1.80 8.61 1.84
N LEU A 362 -3.06 8.18 1.62
CA LEU A 362 -3.92 8.75 0.58
C LEU A 362 -4.22 10.24 0.82
N ALA A 363 -4.46 10.64 2.07
CA ALA A 363 -4.64 12.05 2.41
C ALA A 363 -3.36 12.89 2.18
N ALA A 364 -2.18 12.32 2.45
CA ALA A 364 -0.89 12.96 2.22
C ALA A 364 -0.47 13.02 0.74
N LEU A 365 -0.99 12.12 -0.10
CA LEU A 365 -0.71 12.05 -1.54
C LEU A 365 -1.55 13.00 -2.40
N ALA A 366 -2.63 13.59 -1.88
CA ALA A 366 -3.52 14.47 -2.65
C ALA A 366 -2.79 15.66 -3.34
N PRO A 367 -1.85 16.39 -2.69
CA PRO A 367 -1.08 17.44 -3.36
C PRO A 367 -0.17 16.91 -4.47
N GLU A 368 0.45 15.74 -4.26
CA GLU A 368 1.30 15.07 -5.24
C GLU A 368 0.52 14.59 -6.47
N PHE A 369 -0.71 14.09 -6.29
CA PHE A 369 -1.59 13.76 -7.41
C PHE A 369 -1.87 14.98 -8.30
N HIS A 370 -2.12 16.16 -7.72
CA HIS A 370 -2.30 17.40 -8.48
C HIS A 370 -1.01 17.83 -9.19
N LEU A 371 0.13 17.84 -8.51
CA LEU A 371 1.43 18.22 -9.08
C LEU A 371 1.86 17.27 -10.23
N ARG A 372 1.64 15.97 -10.05
CA ARG A 372 1.90 14.95 -11.08
C ARG A 372 0.94 15.07 -12.26
N ALA A 373 -0.32 15.44 -12.02
CA ALA A 373 -1.29 15.72 -13.08
C ALA A 373 -0.94 16.97 -13.88
N ASP A 374 -0.41 18.01 -13.23
CA ASP A 374 0.15 19.21 -13.90
C ASP A 374 1.37 18.84 -14.76
N ARG A 375 2.30 18.05 -14.22
CA ARG A 375 3.46 17.56 -14.96
C ARG A 375 3.05 16.73 -16.19
N PHE A 376 2.13 15.79 -16.01
CA PHE A 376 1.61 14.96 -17.10
C PHE A 376 0.86 15.78 -18.17
N TYR A 377 0.03 16.75 -17.75
CA TYR A 377 -0.70 17.60 -18.68
C TYR A 377 0.23 18.43 -19.57
N ASN A 378 1.37 18.87 -19.02
CA ASN A 378 2.37 19.66 -19.74
C ASN A 378 3.47 18.83 -20.43
N ALA A 379 3.51 17.50 -20.21
CA ALA A 379 4.49 16.61 -20.82
C ALA A 379 4.36 16.60 -22.37
N PRO A 380 5.47 16.50 -23.13
CA PRO A 380 5.42 16.45 -24.59
C PRO A 380 4.80 15.14 -25.12
N ASP A 381 4.19 15.20 -26.32
CA ASP A 381 3.60 14.03 -27.02
C ASP A 381 4.63 12.94 -27.43
N THR A 382 5.90 13.08 -27.03
CA THR A 382 6.99 12.10 -27.16
C THR A 382 7.18 11.22 -25.93
N GLU A 383 6.73 11.65 -24.76
CA GLU A 383 6.79 10.85 -23.51
C GLU A 383 5.57 9.93 -23.36
N ILE A 384 4.55 10.10 -24.20
CA ILE A 384 3.31 9.32 -24.18
C ILE A 384 3.32 8.37 -25.38
N ASP A 385 3.05 7.08 -25.14
CA ASP A 385 2.85 6.08 -26.19
C ASP A 385 1.63 5.18 -25.89
N PHE A 386 1.24 4.37 -26.87
CA PHE A 386 0.20 3.35 -26.73
C PHE A 386 0.77 1.95 -26.97
N THR A 387 0.20 0.93 -26.33
CA THR A 387 0.60 -0.48 -26.52
C THR A 387 -0.22 -1.15 -27.64
N GLU A 388 0.24 -2.30 -28.15
CA GLU A 388 -0.52 -3.11 -29.13
C GLU A 388 -1.90 -3.54 -28.60
N GLN A 389 -2.10 -3.54 -27.28
CA GLN A 389 -3.36 -3.89 -26.61
C GLN A 389 -4.16 -2.65 -26.16
N GLY A 390 -3.84 -1.46 -26.69
CA GLY A 390 -4.56 -0.21 -26.41
C GLY A 390 -4.37 0.37 -25.01
N GLY A 391 -3.36 -0.09 -24.26
CA GLY A 391 -2.90 0.60 -23.03
C GLY A 391 -2.21 1.92 -23.38
N LEU A 392 -2.23 2.88 -22.46
CA LEU A 392 -1.62 4.20 -22.62
C LEU A 392 -0.56 4.41 -21.56
N MET A 393 0.66 4.70 -22.01
CA MET A 393 1.86 4.76 -21.19
C MET A 393 2.39 6.19 -21.13
N TRP A 394 2.94 6.58 -19.98
CA TRP A 394 3.76 7.78 -19.81
C TRP A 394 5.13 7.33 -19.29
N GLY A 395 6.14 7.37 -20.16
CA GLY A 395 7.39 6.64 -19.92
C GLY A 395 7.12 5.14 -19.75
N ASP A 396 7.45 4.61 -18.58
CA ASP A 396 7.23 3.23 -18.15
C ASP A 396 5.87 3.00 -17.45
N GLN A 397 5.12 4.05 -17.12
CA GLN A 397 3.94 3.98 -16.23
C GLN A 397 2.62 3.89 -17.01
N ALA A 398 1.73 2.99 -16.59
CA ALA A 398 0.42 2.82 -17.21
C ALA A 398 -0.60 3.85 -16.68
N VAL A 399 -0.96 4.84 -17.51
CA VAL A 399 -1.82 5.97 -17.12
C VAL A 399 -3.26 5.88 -17.63
N GLY A 400 -3.57 4.90 -18.49
CA GLY A 400 -4.94 4.65 -18.95
C GLY A 400 -5.04 3.56 -20.01
N LYS A 401 -6.21 3.44 -20.62
CA LYS A 401 -6.43 2.65 -21.83
C LYS A 401 -7.46 3.26 -22.76
N LEU A 402 -7.38 2.89 -24.03
CA LEU A 402 -8.43 3.11 -25.01
C LEU A 402 -9.67 2.27 -24.67
N VAL A 403 -10.85 2.83 -24.89
CA VAL A 403 -12.15 2.14 -24.85
C VAL A 403 -12.95 2.50 -26.10
N LYS A 404 -13.81 1.58 -26.55
CA LYS A 404 -14.61 1.76 -27.78
C LYS A 404 -15.42 3.06 -27.73
N GLY A 405 -15.22 3.91 -28.74
CA GLY A 405 -16.01 5.10 -28.97
C GLY A 405 -17.09 4.91 -30.04
N ASP A 406 -17.70 6.01 -30.47
CA ASP A 406 -18.83 6.00 -31.39
C ASP A 406 -18.42 5.74 -32.85
N GLU A 407 -17.17 6.04 -33.20
CA GLU A 407 -16.57 5.78 -34.51
C GLU A 407 -15.19 5.12 -34.33
N ILE A 408 -14.75 4.30 -35.29
CA ILE A 408 -13.46 3.60 -35.25
C ILE A 408 -12.24 4.54 -35.13
N LEU A 409 -12.32 5.75 -35.71
CA LEU A 409 -11.29 6.79 -35.62
C LEU A 409 -11.49 7.76 -34.44
N LYS A 410 -12.46 7.51 -33.55
CA LYS A 410 -12.75 8.32 -32.35
C LYS A 410 -12.87 7.43 -31.10
N PRO A 411 -11.79 6.76 -30.67
CA PRO A 411 -11.79 6.03 -29.41
C PRO A 411 -12.00 6.99 -28.23
N ARG A 412 -12.56 6.49 -27.13
CA ARG A 412 -12.64 7.22 -25.86
C ARG A 412 -11.53 6.73 -24.93
N ILE A 413 -11.19 7.52 -23.91
CA ILE A 413 -10.19 7.15 -22.90
C ILE A 413 -10.85 6.68 -21.60
N LYS A 414 -10.30 5.64 -20.97
CA LYS A 414 -10.45 5.37 -19.53
C LYS A 414 -9.09 5.57 -18.85
N ALA A 415 -8.95 6.65 -18.08
CA ALA A 415 -7.74 6.89 -17.28
C ALA A 415 -7.59 5.88 -16.14
N PHE A 416 -6.35 5.66 -15.71
CA PHE A 416 -5.98 4.81 -14.58
C PHE A 416 -5.58 5.71 -13.40
N VAL A 417 -6.60 6.31 -12.79
CA VAL A 417 -6.52 7.18 -11.61
C VAL A 417 -7.40 6.54 -10.55
N ASP A 418 -6.87 6.34 -9.33
CA ASP A 418 -7.68 5.83 -8.22
C ASP A 418 -8.66 6.92 -7.71
N ASP A 419 -9.83 6.52 -7.20
CA ASP A 419 -10.95 7.43 -6.89
C ASP A 419 -10.55 8.53 -5.88
N GLU A 420 -9.59 8.22 -5.01
CA GLU A 420 -9.09 9.09 -3.94
C GLU A 420 -8.17 10.23 -4.43
N ALA A 421 -7.65 10.17 -5.66
CA ALA A 421 -6.92 11.28 -6.28
C ALA A 421 -7.83 12.44 -6.72
N GLY A 422 -9.16 12.24 -6.67
CA GLY A 422 -10.16 13.26 -6.97
C GLY A 422 -10.57 13.33 -8.45
N ALA A 423 -11.83 13.69 -8.67
CA ALA A 423 -12.43 13.75 -10.01
C ALA A 423 -11.69 14.73 -10.96
N ASP A 424 -11.20 15.85 -10.44
CA ASP A 424 -10.49 16.87 -11.22
C ASP A 424 -9.18 16.33 -11.83
N VAL A 425 -8.45 15.51 -11.07
CA VAL A 425 -7.23 14.83 -11.57
C VAL A 425 -7.60 13.81 -12.64
N ALA A 426 -8.62 12.99 -12.38
CA ALA A 426 -9.10 12.00 -13.34
C ALA A 426 -9.57 12.62 -14.67
N GLU A 427 -10.33 13.73 -14.62
CA GLU A 427 -10.76 14.45 -15.83
C GLU A 427 -9.57 15.05 -16.57
N LYS A 428 -8.62 15.67 -15.86
CA LYS A 428 -7.43 16.29 -16.46
C LYS A 428 -6.53 15.27 -17.16
N VAL A 429 -6.27 14.12 -16.55
CA VAL A 429 -5.52 13.01 -17.15
C VAL A 429 -6.26 12.45 -18.37
N THR A 430 -7.58 12.20 -18.24
CA THR A 430 -8.42 11.72 -19.35
C THR A 430 -8.39 12.67 -20.55
N ARG A 431 -8.52 13.98 -20.30
CA ARG A 431 -8.48 15.02 -21.34
C ARG A 431 -7.13 15.11 -22.04
N ARG A 432 -6.01 15.00 -21.30
CA ARG A 432 -4.66 15.01 -21.87
C ARG A 432 -4.42 13.80 -22.79
N LEU A 433 -4.86 12.63 -22.36
CA LEU A 433 -4.78 11.38 -23.13
C LEU A 433 -5.67 11.40 -24.38
N GLN A 434 -6.88 11.95 -24.27
CA GLN A 434 -7.77 12.09 -25.43
C GLN A 434 -7.13 13.01 -26.48
N HIS A 435 -6.62 14.18 -26.07
CA HIS A 435 -5.90 15.09 -26.97
C HIS A 435 -4.66 14.46 -27.62
N PHE A 436 -3.91 13.61 -26.89
CA PHE A 436 -2.78 12.86 -27.46
C PHE A 436 -3.23 11.91 -28.57
N ILE A 437 -4.24 11.08 -28.32
CA ILE A 437 -4.74 10.09 -29.28
C ILE A 437 -5.42 10.77 -30.47
N ASP A 438 -6.25 11.79 -30.24
CA ASP A 438 -6.88 12.57 -31.31
C ASP A 438 -5.83 13.18 -32.25
N ARG A 439 -4.72 13.72 -31.70
CA ARG A 439 -3.59 14.24 -32.49
C ARG A 439 -2.83 13.14 -33.23
N LYS A 440 -2.56 11.99 -32.59
CA LYS A 440 -1.88 10.86 -33.26
C LYS A 440 -2.72 10.31 -34.40
N ILE A 441 -4.04 10.15 -34.21
CA ILE A 441 -4.96 9.76 -35.28
C ILE A 441 -4.98 10.81 -36.39
N ALA A 442 -5.15 12.09 -36.04
CA ALA A 442 -5.17 13.19 -37.01
C ALA A 442 -3.88 13.27 -37.85
N THR A 443 -2.72 12.96 -37.25
CA THR A 443 -1.42 12.98 -37.93
C THR A 443 -1.16 11.72 -38.76
N LEU A 444 -1.43 10.53 -38.21
CA LEU A 444 -1.13 9.25 -38.88
C LEU A 444 -2.14 8.89 -39.97
N PHE A 445 -3.39 9.36 -39.85
CA PHE A 445 -4.48 9.16 -40.82
C PHE A 445 -4.80 10.44 -41.61
N GLU A 446 -3.91 11.45 -41.59
CA GLU A 446 -4.11 12.75 -42.26
C GLU A 446 -4.64 12.64 -43.70
N PRO A 447 -4.07 11.81 -44.61
CA PRO A 447 -4.52 11.76 -46.01
C PRO A 447 -5.96 11.24 -46.14
N MET A 448 -6.36 10.32 -45.26
CA MET A 448 -7.70 9.73 -45.23
C MET A 448 -8.71 10.73 -44.67
N LEU A 449 -8.33 11.46 -43.62
CA LEU A 449 -9.16 12.50 -43.01
C LEU A 449 -9.29 13.75 -43.90
N ALA A 450 -8.26 14.08 -44.67
CA ALA A 450 -8.29 15.12 -45.70
C ALA A 450 -9.25 14.73 -46.84
N MET A 451 -9.12 13.52 -47.37
CA MET A 451 -10.02 12.97 -48.39
C MET A 451 -11.49 12.94 -47.92
N ALA A 452 -11.76 12.54 -46.67
CA ALA A 452 -13.11 12.52 -46.11
C ALA A 452 -13.76 13.91 -45.95
N LYS A 453 -12.93 14.97 -45.86
CA LYS A 453 -13.36 16.37 -45.67
C LYS A 453 -13.34 17.19 -46.97
N ASP A 454 -12.92 16.60 -48.09
CA ASP A 454 -12.82 17.31 -49.37
C ASP A 454 -14.20 17.41 -50.05
N ASP A 455 -14.84 18.58 -49.93
CA ASP A 455 -16.11 18.87 -50.58
C ASP A 455 -16.03 18.97 -52.12
N THR A 456 -14.84 18.98 -52.72
CA THR A 456 -14.67 18.87 -54.17
C THR A 456 -14.91 17.43 -54.68
N LEU A 457 -14.87 16.43 -53.79
CA LEU A 457 -15.32 15.08 -54.09
C LEU A 457 -16.86 15.06 -54.06
N THR A 458 -17.46 14.79 -55.22
CA THR A 458 -18.92 14.72 -55.41
C THR A 458 -19.35 13.40 -56.03
N GLY A 459 -20.63 13.03 -55.86
CA GLY A 459 -21.20 11.82 -56.47
C GLY A 459 -20.48 10.53 -56.06
N LEU A 460 -20.23 9.64 -57.04
CA LEU A 460 -19.59 8.34 -56.82
C LEU A 460 -18.18 8.45 -56.20
N ALA A 461 -17.41 9.48 -56.54
CA ALA A 461 -16.09 9.71 -55.95
C ALA A 461 -16.16 9.96 -54.43
N ARG A 462 -17.18 10.70 -53.96
CA ARG A 462 -17.40 10.95 -52.53
C ARG A 462 -17.85 9.68 -51.80
N GLY A 463 -18.76 8.90 -52.41
CA GLY A 463 -19.22 7.63 -51.86
C GLY A 463 -18.07 6.63 -51.70
N PHE A 464 -17.24 6.48 -52.73
CA PHE A 464 -16.06 5.61 -52.70
C PHE A 464 -15.00 6.09 -51.70
N ALA A 465 -14.82 7.41 -51.55
CA ALA A 465 -13.94 7.97 -50.52
C ALA A 465 -14.41 7.58 -49.10
N PHE A 466 -15.70 7.71 -48.79
CA PHE A 466 -16.24 7.27 -47.49
C PHE A 466 -16.03 5.77 -47.25
N GLN A 467 -16.33 4.93 -48.24
CA GLN A 467 -16.12 3.48 -48.16
C GLN A 467 -14.64 3.11 -47.90
N LEU A 468 -13.71 3.83 -48.52
CA LEU A 468 -12.26 3.65 -48.29
C LEU A 468 -11.81 4.14 -46.92
N VAL A 469 -12.47 5.16 -46.35
CA VAL A 469 -12.25 5.63 -44.97
C VAL A 469 -12.78 4.61 -43.95
N GLU A 470 -13.99 4.08 -44.16
CA GLU A 470 -14.57 3.01 -43.32
C GLU A 470 -13.70 1.75 -43.33
N ALA A 471 -13.11 1.41 -44.47
CA ALA A 471 -12.14 0.33 -44.63
C ALA A 471 -10.70 0.70 -44.19
N MET A 472 -10.52 1.79 -43.44
CA MET A 472 -9.24 2.23 -42.87
C MET A 472 -8.09 2.32 -43.91
N GLY A 473 -8.45 2.74 -45.13
CA GLY A 473 -7.54 3.02 -46.23
C GLY A 473 -7.11 1.83 -47.07
N ILE A 474 -7.71 0.64 -46.88
CA ILE A 474 -7.36 -0.59 -47.61
C ILE A 474 -8.60 -1.42 -47.96
N ILE A 475 -8.91 -1.56 -49.26
CA ILE A 475 -10.03 -2.36 -49.77
C ILE A 475 -9.52 -3.41 -50.78
N PRO A 476 -9.85 -4.70 -50.64
CA PRO A 476 -9.61 -5.69 -51.70
C PRO A 476 -10.45 -5.34 -52.92
N ARG A 477 -9.82 -5.16 -54.10
CA ARG A 477 -10.51 -4.69 -55.32
C ARG A 477 -11.69 -5.58 -55.73
N ALA A 478 -11.65 -6.86 -55.37
CA ALA A 478 -12.76 -7.80 -55.58
C ALA A 478 -14.05 -7.43 -54.82
N LYS A 479 -13.96 -6.78 -53.64
CA LYS A 479 -15.14 -6.34 -52.86
C LYS A 479 -15.86 -5.14 -53.52
N VAL A 480 -15.17 -4.39 -54.39
CA VAL A 480 -15.63 -3.08 -54.95
C VAL A 480 -15.52 -3.00 -56.48
N ALA A 481 -15.52 -4.15 -57.16
CA ALA A 481 -15.18 -4.22 -58.59
C ALA A 481 -16.17 -3.50 -59.53
N SER A 482 -17.45 -3.41 -59.14
CA SER A 482 -18.50 -2.66 -59.84
C SER A 482 -18.30 -1.15 -59.70
N GLU A 483 -18.20 -0.66 -58.47
CA GLU A 483 -18.01 0.76 -58.13
C GLU A 483 -16.77 1.32 -58.83
N VAL A 484 -15.65 0.57 -58.80
CA VAL A 484 -14.40 0.93 -59.47
C VAL A 484 -14.54 1.00 -60.99
N LYS A 485 -15.42 0.18 -61.59
CA LYS A 485 -15.72 0.22 -63.02
C LYS A 485 -16.58 1.44 -63.39
N GLU A 486 -17.43 1.89 -62.49
CA GLU A 486 -18.31 3.07 -62.65
C GLU A 486 -17.57 4.40 -62.41
N LEU A 487 -16.49 4.41 -61.60
CA LEU A 487 -15.61 5.57 -61.48
C LEU A 487 -14.89 5.86 -62.81
N ASP A 488 -15.16 7.04 -63.39
CA ASP A 488 -14.48 7.56 -64.57
C ASP A 488 -13.02 7.99 -64.29
N GLN A 489 -12.32 8.48 -65.31
CA GLN A 489 -10.91 8.81 -65.19
C GLN A 489 -10.64 10.07 -64.35
N ASP A 490 -11.57 11.04 -64.31
CA ASP A 490 -11.43 12.29 -63.55
C ASP A 490 -11.75 12.06 -62.07
N MET A 491 -12.77 11.26 -61.77
CA MET A 491 -13.05 10.75 -60.41
C MET A 491 -11.89 9.91 -59.85
N ARG A 492 -11.26 9.09 -60.68
CA ARG A 492 -10.02 8.38 -60.29
C ARG A 492 -8.84 9.34 -60.13
N ALA A 493 -8.77 10.42 -60.91
CA ALA A 493 -7.71 11.42 -60.79
C ALA A 493 -7.84 12.23 -59.49
N SER A 494 -9.04 12.63 -59.07
CA SER A 494 -9.26 13.31 -57.79
C SER A 494 -8.91 12.41 -56.60
N LEU A 495 -9.32 11.14 -56.60
CA LEU A 495 -8.93 10.17 -55.57
C LEU A 495 -7.41 9.93 -55.54
N ARG A 496 -6.72 9.91 -56.69
CA ARG A 496 -5.26 9.81 -56.76
C ARG A 496 -4.54 11.04 -56.17
N LYS A 497 -5.13 12.24 -56.20
CA LYS A 497 -4.55 13.44 -55.54
C LYS A 497 -4.47 13.27 -54.02
N HIS A 498 -5.43 12.56 -53.43
CA HIS A 498 -5.41 12.13 -52.02
C HIS A 498 -4.52 10.91 -51.74
N GLY A 499 -3.72 10.46 -52.71
CA GLY A 499 -2.78 9.35 -52.56
C GLY A 499 -3.37 7.94 -52.73
N VAL A 500 -4.64 7.81 -53.16
CA VAL A 500 -5.26 6.49 -53.42
C VAL A 500 -4.60 5.81 -54.62
N ARG A 501 -4.18 4.55 -54.44
CA ARG A 501 -3.63 3.69 -55.49
C ARG A 501 -4.64 2.62 -55.89
N PHE A 502 -4.95 2.57 -57.18
CA PHE A 502 -5.83 1.58 -57.79
C PHE A 502 -5.02 0.37 -58.28
N GLY A 503 -4.71 -0.56 -57.38
CA GLY A 503 -4.00 -1.79 -57.70
C GLY A 503 -4.85 -2.81 -58.46
N GLN A 504 -4.22 -3.91 -58.86
CA GLN A 504 -4.86 -5.09 -59.45
C GLN A 504 -5.67 -5.88 -58.42
N PHE A 505 -5.11 -6.05 -57.22
CA PHE A 505 -5.67 -6.90 -56.18
C PHE A 505 -6.36 -6.10 -55.07
N THR A 506 -5.91 -4.86 -54.83
CA THR A 506 -6.24 -4.01 -53.69
C THR A 506 -6.25 -2.54 -54.10
N ILE A 507 -7.18 -1.76 -53.53
CA ILE A 507 -7.21 -0.30 -53.61
C ILE A 507 -6.83 0.22 -52.24
N PHE A 508 -5.77 1.01 -52.16
CA PHE A 508 -5.15 1.33 -50.89
C PHE A 508 -4.45 2.68 -50.91
N MET A 509 -4.18 3.22 -49.73
CA MET A 509 -3.36 4.42 -49.55
C MET A 509 -1.96 4.02 -49.06
N PRO A 510 -0.87 4.23 -49.81
CA PRO A 510 0.47 3.74 -49.44
C PRO A 510 0.97 4.27 -48.09
N LEU A 511 0.57 5.49 -47.70
CA LEU A 511 0.92 6.06 -46.39
C LEU A 511 0.31 5.26 -45.23
N MET A 512 -0.83 4.60 -45.44
CA MET A 512 -1.48 3.75 -44.44
C MET A 512 -0.81 2.37 -44.30
N LEU A 513 0.15 2.01 -45.16
CA LEU A 513 0.97 0.80 -45.01
C LEU A 513 2.27 1.04 -44.22
N LYS A 514 2.57 2.28 -43.83
CA LYS A 514 3.72 2.59 -42.97
C LYS A 514 3.54 1.95 -41.58
N PRO A 515 4.62 1.60 -40.86
CA PRO A 515 4.52 0.90 -39.57
C PRO A 515 3.64 1.60 -38.54
N ALA A 516 3.79 2.91 -38.31
CA ALA A 516 3.04 3.63 -37.28
C ALA A 516 1.51 3.72 -37.56
N PRO A 517 1.04 4.07 -38.78
CA PRO A 517 -0.38 3.96 -39.12
C PRO A 517 -0.93 2.52 -39.04
N THR A 518 -0.14 1.50 -39.44
CA THR A 518 -0.54 0.09 -39.32
C THR A 518 -0.73 -0.34 -37.86
N ARG A 519 0.23 0.00 -36.98
CA ARG A 519 0.16 -0.23 -35.53
C ARG A 519 -1.14 0.33 -34.95
N LEU A 520 -1.40 1.62 -35.17
CA LEU A 520 -2.60 2.27 -34.65
C LEU A 520 -3.89 1.75 -35.29
N ARG A 521 -3.88 1.39 -36.59
CA ARG A 521 -5.06 0.78 -37.26
C ARG A 521 -5.46 -0.54 -36.62
N LEU A 522 -4.52 -1.42 -36.30
CA LEU A 522 -4.81 -2.72 -35.69
C LEU A 522 -5.43 -2.54 -34.29
N VAL A 523 -4.86 -1.66 -33.46
CA VAL A 523 -5.40 -1.30 -32.15
C VAL A 523 -6.83 -0.75 -32.26
N LEU A 524 -7.08 0.21 -33.16
CA LEU A 524 -8.40 0.81 -33.34
C LEU A 524 -9.44 -0.20 -33.89
N ALA A 525 -9.02 -1.09 -34.81
CA ALA A 525 -9.89 -2.10 -35.37
C ALA A 525 -10.30 -3.15 -34.35
N GLY A 526 -9.34 -3.73 -33.59
CA GLY A 526 -9.66 -4.70 -32.54
C GLY A 526 -10.52 -4.11 -31.42
N LEU A 527 -10.22 -2.86 -31.02
CA LEU A 527 -11.01 -2.11 -30.05
C LEU A 527 -12.46 -1.87 -30.52
N TYR A 528 -12.66 -1.58 -31.80
CA TYR A 528 -13.99 -1.35 -32.35
C TYR A 528 -14.76 -2.65 -32.63
N ALA A 529 -14.07 -3.73 -33.01
CA ALA A 529 -14.65 -5.08 -33.07
C ALA A 529 -15.10 -5.58 -31.69
N GLY A 530 -14.35 -5.21 -30.64
CA GLY A 530 -14.57 -5.69 -29.28
C GLY A 530 -13.81 -6.98 -28.97
N ASP A 531 -12.65 -7.17 -29.61
CA ASP A 531 -11.79 -8.33 -29.39
C ASP A 531 -11.11 -8.27 -28.01
N ASP A 532 -10.93 -9.41 -27.35
CA ASP A 532 -10.22 -9.47 -26.05
C ASP A 532 -8.69 -9.32 -26.20
N VAL A 533 -8.15 -9.66 -27.37
CA VAL A 533 -6.73 -9.57 -27.71
C VAL A 533 -6.60 -8.99 -29.11
N PHE A 534 -5.91 -7.86 -29.25
CA PHE A 534 -5.67 -7.21 -30.53
C PHE A 534 -4.50 -7.86 -31.26
N ALA A 535 -4.57 -7.88 -32.59
CA ALA A 535 -3.49 -8.41 -33.43
C ALA A 535 -2.30 -7.44 -33.49
N GLU A 536 -1.10 -7.96 -33.25
CA GLU A 536 0.13 -7.17 -33.26
C GLU A 536 0.57 -6.79 -34.69
N ALA A 537 1.21 -5.62 -34.83
CA ALA A 537 1.77 -5.20 -36.11
C ALA A 537 2.98 -6.10 -36.51
N PRO A 538 3.01 -6.63 -37.75
CA PRO A 538 4.17 -7.39 -38.23
C PRO A 538 5.47 -6.56 -38.20
N PRO A 539 6.64 -7.17 -37.95
CA PRO A 539 7.90 -6.46 -37.88
C PRO A 539 8.17 -5.58 -39.11
N PRO A 540 8.64 -4.33 -38.93
CA PRO A 540 8.86 -3.40 -40.03
C PRO A 540 9.94 -3.91 -40.99
N GLY A 541 9.77 -3.61 -42.27
CA GLY A 541 10.71 -4.00 -43.33
C GLY A 541 10.45 -5.36 -43.97
N LEU A 542 9.77 -6.29 -43.29
CA LEU A 542 9.39 -7.57 -43.89
C LEU A 542 8.48 -7.36 -45.11
N VAL A 543 8.77 -8.09 -46.19
CA VAL A 543 7.93 -8.10 -47.41
C VAL A 543 6.92 -9.26 -47.37
N THR A 544 7.34 -10.40 -46.84
CA THR A 544 6.45 -11.55 -46.62
C THR A 544 6.57 -12.08 -45.19
N ILE A 545 5.45 -12.55 -44.67
CA ILE A 545 5.32 -13.17 -43.35
C ILE A 545 4.66 -14.55 -43.51
N PRO A 546 4.93 -15.53 -42.63
CA PRO A 546 4.20 -16.79 -42.62
C PRO A 546 2.71 -16.55 -42.29
N VAL A 547 1.84 -17.36 -42.88
CA VAL A 547 0.44 -17.45 -42.42
C VAL A 547 0.41 -18.25 -41.13
N ILE A 548 -0.34 -17.75 -40.16
CA ILE A 548 -0.57 -18.38 -38.85
C ILE A 548 -2.03 -18.85 -38.84
N ASP A 549 -2.25 -20.12 -38.51
CA ASP A 549 -3.60 -20.68 -38.40
C ASP A 549 -4.38 -20.01 -37.27
N GLY A 550 -5.64 -19.67 -37.53
CA GLY A 550 -6.54 -18.96 -36.61
C GLY A 550 -6.63 -17.44 -36.83
N ILE A 551 -5.68 -16.81 -37.55
CA ILE A 551 -5.77 -15.39 -37.90
C ILE A 551 -6.66 -15.20 -39.14
N SER A 552 -7.59 -14.22 -39.07
CA SER A 552 -8.54 -13.95 -40.16
C SER A 552 -7.87 -13.24 -41.36
N ASP A 553 -8.41 -13.47 -42.56
CA ASP A 553 -7.92 -12.82 -43.78
C ASP A 553 -8.10 -11.28 -43.73
N ASP A 554 -9.14 -10.77 -43.06
CA ASP A 554 -9.34 -9.32 -42.85
C ASP A 554 -8.33 -8.76 -41.82
N THR A 555 -7.85 -9.55 -40.85
CA THR A 555 -6.76 -9.15 -39.94
C THR A 555 -5.44 -8.96 -40.70
N TYR A 556 -5.13 -9.85 -41.65
CA TYR A 556 -3.97 -9.67 -42.54
C TYR A 556 -4.11 -8.42 -43.42
N LEU A 557 -5.31 -8.17 -43.94
CA LEU A 557 -5.59 -6.96 -44.73
C LEU A 557 -5.34 -5.69 -43.91
N LEU A 558 -5.83 -5.66 -42.65
CA LEU A 558 -5.60 -4.55 -41.71
C LEU A 558 -4.14 -4.42 -41.26
N SER A 559 -3.34 -5.50 -41.26
CA SER A 559 -1.89 -5.38 -41.03
C SER A 559 -1.12 -4.91 -42.26
N GLY A 560 -1.79 -4.71 -43.41
CA GLY A 560 -1.18 -4.26 -44.66
C GLY A 560 -0.63 -5.38 -45.55
N TYR A 561 -1.03 -6.62 -45.28
CA TYR A 561 -0.62 -7.83 -46.00
C TYR A 561 -1.81 -8.50 -46.69
N ARG A 562 -1.53 -9.34 -47.69
CA ARG A 562 -2.51 -10.21 -48.31
C ARG A 562 -2.00 -11.64 -48.29
N LYS A 563 -2.83 -12.54 -47.76
CA LYS A 563 -2.61 -13.99 -47.78
C LYS A 563 -2.53 -14.53 -49.20
N ALA A 564 -1.49 -15.31 -49.49
CA ALA A 564 -1.23 -15.95 -50.77
C ALA A 564 -0.42 -17.24 -50.53
N GLY A 565 -1.12 -18.38 -50.44
CA GLY A 565 -0.51 -19.67 -50.09
C GLY A 565 -0.25 -19.78 -48.60
N ALA A 566 0.89 -20.37 -48.23
CA ALA A 566 1.37 -20.49 -46.85
C ALA A 566 2.00 -19.19 -46.29
N ARG A 567 2.07 -18.12 -47.10
CA ARG A 567 2.64 -16.82 -46.70
C ARG A 567 1.67 -15.67 -47.03
N ALA A 568 1.87 -14.53 -46.38
CA ALA A 568 1.20 -13.28 -46.70
C ALA A 568 2.23 -12.25 -47.18
N ILE A 569 1.89 -11.50 -48.22
CA ILE A 569 2.76 -10.52 -48.89
C ILE A 569 2.24 -9.10 -48.66
N ARG A 570 3.14 -8.16 -48.41
CA ARG A 570 2.79 -6.75 -48.17
C ARG A 570 2.15 -6.14 -49.42
N ILE A 571 1.06 -5.39 -49.23
CA ILE A 571 0.16 -4.98 -50.33
C ILE A 571 0.89 -4.14 -51.39
N ASP A 572 1.77 -3.23 -51.00
CA ASP A 572 2.56 -2.42 -51.94
C ASP A 572 3.51 -3.25 -52.81
N MET A 573 4.12 -4.31 -52.27
CA MET A 573 5.00 -5.22 -53.01
C MET A 573 4.21 -6.18 -53.89
N LEU A 574 3.06 -6.66 -53.42
CA LEU A 574 2.13 -7.45 -54.24
C LEU A 574 1.67 -6.68 -55.48
N GLU A 575 1.35 -5.40 -55.35
CA GLU A 575 0.90 -4.59 -56.49
C GLU A 575 2.04 -4.28 -57.46
N ARG A 576 3.28 -4.11 -56.97
CA ARG A 576 4.48 -4.03 -57.84
C ARG A 576 4.72 -5.34 -58.60
N LEU A 577 4.58 -6.49 -57.93
CA LEU A 577 4.63 -7.80 -58.57
C LEU A 577 3.51 -7.93 -59.60
N ALA A 578 2.28 -7.50 -59.28
CA ALA A 578 1.17 -7.51 -60.22
C ALA A 578 1.44 -6.66 -61.48
N ASP A 579 2.06 -5.48 -61.33
CA ASP A 579 2.46 -4.64 -62.45
C ASP A 579 3.55 -5.30 -63.32
N GLN A 580 4.54 -6.00 -62.73
CA GLN A 580 5.51 -6.82 -63.49
C GLN A 580 4.83 -7.98 -64.23
N LEU A 581 3.94 -8.71 -63.55
CA LEU A 581 3.22 -9.87 -64.10
C LEU A 581 2.31 -9.53 -65.29
N ARG A 582 1.91 -8.25 -65.47
CA ARG A 582 1.16 -7.80 -66.67
C ARG A 582 2.01 -7.75 -67.94
N ALA A 583 3.34 -7.66 -67.82
CA ALA A 583 4.25 -7.66 -68.96
C ALA A 583 4.58 -9.08 -69.45
N GLU A 584 4.29 -10.11 -68.64
CA GLU A 584 4.54 -11.52 -68.98
C GLU A 584 3.36 -12.18 -69.69
N ASP A 585 3.63 -13.17 -70.54
CA ASP A 585 2.58 -14.02 -71.11
C ASP A 585 2.01 -14.99 -70.06
N SER A 586 1.10 -14.47 -69.25
CA SER A 586 0.33 -15.23 -68.26
C SER A 586 -0.55 -16.34 -68.88
N ARG A 587 -0.71 -16.44 -70.21
CA ARG A 587 -1.48 -17.50 -70.88
C ARG A 587 -0.60 -18.61 -71.44
N GLY A 588 0.49 -18.27 -72.13
CA GLY A 588 1.49 -19.24 -72.61
C GLY A 588 2.32 -19.85 -71.47
N GLY A 589 2.63 -19.03 -70.46
CA GLY A 589 3.42 -19.40 -69.29
C GLY A 589 4.77 -18.68 -69.28
N PHE A 590 5.23 -18.29 -68.09
CA PHE A 590 6.50 -17.59 -67.89
C PHE A 590 7.28 -18.16 -66.70
N GLU A 591 8.59 -17.92 -66.63
CA GLU A 591 9.44 -18.31 -65.50
C GLU A 591 9.66 -17.14 -64.54
N ALA A 592 9.95 -17.42 -63.26
CA ALA A 592 10.25 -16.37 -62.28
C ALA A 592 11.57 -15.66 -62.62
N LYS A 593 11.52 -14.34 -62.77
CA LYS A 593 12.72 -13.49 -62.98
C LYS A 593 13.39 -13.20 -61.63
N ALA A 594 14.70 -12.95 -61.66
CA ALA A 594 15.48 -12.58 -60.47
C ALA A 594 14.85 -11.37 -59.72
N ASP A 595 14.38 -10.37 -60.47
CA ASP A 595 13.69 -9.20 -59.92
C ASP A 595 12.41 -9.58 -59.14
N MET A 596 11.63 -10.56 -59.61
CA MET A 596 10.40 -11.00 -58.95
C MET A 596 10.68 -11.69 -57.61
N LEU A 597 11.75 -12.49 -57.57
CA LEU A 597 12.24 -13.11 -56.33
C LEU A 597 12.82 -12.07 -55.37
N SER A 598 13.53 -11.07 -55.90
CA SER A 598 14.10 -9.95 -55.14
C SER A 598 13.01 -9.09 -54.48
N ILE A 599 11.99 -8.63 -55.22
CA ILE A 599 10.92 -7.78 -54.67
C ILE A 599 10.00 -8.51 -53.70
N THR A 600 10.01 -9.84 -53.67
CA THR A 600 9.22 -10.65 -52.72
C THR A 600 10.07 -11.14 -51.53
N GLY A 601 11.39 -11.25 -51.68
CA GLY A 601 12.32 -11.75 -50.66
C GLY A 601 12.14 -13.25 -50.39
N MET A 602 11.85 -14.04 -51.43
CA MET A 602 11.44 -15.45 -51.31
C MET A 602 12.37 -16.39 -52.07
N THR A 603 12.49 -17.64 -51.60
CA THR A 603 13.07 -18.70 -52.43
C THR A 603 12.15 -19.05 -53.60
N LEU A 604 12.68 -19.68 -54.64
CA LEU A 604 11.91 -20.06 -55.82
C LEU A 604 10.70 -20.96 -55.49
N GLU A 605 10.84 -21.90 -54.55
CA GLU A 605 9.75 -22.78 -54.10
C GLU A 605 8.68 -22.02 -53.32
N GLN A 606 9.09 -21.09 -52.44
CA GLN A 606 8.17 -20.22 -51.69
C GLN A 606 7.42 -19.27 -52.64
N PHE A 607 8.10 -18.72 -53.64
CA PHE A 607 7.48 -17.91 -54.68
C PHE A 607 6.46 -18.73 -55.50
N ALA A 608 6.74 -20.01 -55.76
CA ALA A 608 5.82 -20.89 -56.45
C ALA A 608 4.51 -21.12 -55.67
N ASP A 609 4.59 -21.35 -54.35
CA ASP A 609 3.42 -21.42 -53.46
C ASP A 609 2.64 -20.10 -53.40
N LEU A 610 3.33 -18.95 -53.29
CA LEU A 610 2.69 -17.63 -53.32
C LEU A 610 1.92 -17.40 -54.63
N MET A 611 2.52 -17.74 -55.77
CA MET A 611 1.89 -17.61 -57.08
C MET A 611 0.66 -18.52 -57.23
N GLN A 612 0.70 -19.73 -56.65
CA GLN A 612 -0.50 -20.57 -56.54
C GLN A 612 -1.59 -19.92 -55.69
N GLY A 613 -1.21 -19.30 -54.55
CA GLY A 613 -2.10 -18.50 -53.72
C GLY A 613 -2.75 -17.30 -54.43
N LEU A 614 -2.08 -16.74 -55.44
CA LEU A 614 -2.61 -15.65 -56.28
C LEU A 614 -3.47 -16.13 -57.47
N GLY A 615 -3.60 -17.45 -57.69
CA GLY A 615 -4.44 -18.03 -58.75
C GLY A 615 -3.67 -18.46 -60.02
N TYR A 616 -2.34 -18.53 -59.98
CA TYR A 616 -1.53 -19.15 -61.02
C TYR A 616 -1.39 -20.67 -60.77
N LYS A 617 -1.06 -21.43 -61.80
CA LYS A 617 -0.55 -22.81 -61.71
C LYS A 617 0.96 -22.75 -61.87
N ALA A 618 1.70 -23.45 -61.01
CA ALA A 618 3.15 -23.56 -61.08
C ALA A 618 3.54 -25.00 -61.46
N GLU A 619 4.21 -25.17 -62.60
CA GLU A 619 4.71 -26.45 -63.10
C GLU A 619 6.22 -26.53 -62.85
N ARG A 620 6.69 -27.46 -62.02
CA ARG A 620 8.13 -27.65 -61.72
C ARG A 620 8.84 -28.35 -62.88
N GLY A 621 9.99 -27.81 -63.28
CA GLY A 621 10.93 -28.41 -64.23
C GLY A 621 12.35 -28.43 -63.68
N GLU A 622 13.21 -29.23 -64.29
CA GLU A 622 14.65 -29.32 -63.97
C GLU A 622 15.45 -29.24 -65.27
N ARG A 623 16.51 -28.41 -65.28
CA ARG A 623 17.45 -28.25 -66.42
C ARG A 623 18.88 -28.15 -65.91
N ASP A 624 19.86 -28.47 -66.75
CA ASP A 624 21.27 -28.35 -66.37
C ASP A 624 21.71 -26.87 -66.35
N LYS A 625 22.40 -26.45 -65.28
CA LYS A 625 22.77 -25.04 -65.03
C LYS A 625 23.83 -24.54 -66.01
N VAL A 626 23.40 -23.71 -66.97
CA VAL A 626 24.30 -23.02 -67.90
C VAL A 626 24.95 -21.83 -67.18
N LYS A 627 26.28 -21.89 -66.96
CA LYS A 627 27.06 -20.72 -66.51
C LYS A 627 27.04 -19.64 -67.62
N PRO A 628 26.62 -18.39 -67.33
CA PRO A 628 26.81 -17.30 -68.27
C PRO A 628 28.32 -16.99 -68.44
N PRO A 629 28.76 -16.53 -69.62
CA PRO A 629 30.13 -16.05 -69.80
C PRO A 629 30.40 -14.83 -68.92
N LYS A 630 31.65 -14.65 -68.49
CA LYS A 630 32.09 -13.44 -67.80
C LYS A 630 32.22 -12.30 -68.81
N ASP A 631 31.42 -11.25 -68.65
CA ASP A 631 31.70 -9.96 -69.28
C ASP A 631 32.73 -9.19 -68.43
N ASP A 632 33.99 -9.26 -68.83
CA ASP A 632 35.08 -8.46 -68.26
C ASP A 632 35.02 -7.01 -68.79
N THR A 633 34.05 -6.22 -68.32
CA THR A 633 34.08 -4.74 -68.44
C THR A 633 33.53 -4.05 -67.18
N ALA A 634 34.41 -3.84 -66.20
CA ALA A 634 34.17 -2.90 -65.11
C ALA A 634 34.75 -1.52 -65.48
N PRO A 635 33.95 -0.43 -65.48
CA PRO A 635 34.49 0.92 -65.46
C PRO A 635 34.97 1.24 -64.03
N GLU A 636 36.19 1.75 -63.90
CA GLU A 636 36.63 2.37 -62.65
C GLU A 636 35.75 3.59 -62.33
N VAL A 637 35.23 3.65 -61.10
CA VAL A 637 34.69 4.89 -60.53
C VAL A 637 35.44 5.17 -59.24
N THR A 638 36.17 6.27 -59.23
CA THR A 638 36.98 6.75 -58.12
C THR A 638 36.11 7.13 -56.93
N ALA A 639 36.50 6.67 -55.74
CA ALA A 639 35.93 7.14 -54.48
C ALA A 639 36.68 8.39 -54.01
N ASP A 640 35.97 9.50 -53.78
CA ASP A 640 36.53 10.70 -53.17
C ASP A 640 35.49 11.44 -52.31
N ASN A 641 35.60 11.28 -50.98
CA ASN A 641 35.43 12.30 -49.93
C ASN A 641 35.47 11.65 -48.53
N PRO A 642 35.73 12.39 -47.44
CA PRO A 642 36.54 11.88 -46.34
C PRO A 642 35.78 11.69 -45.02
N ALA A 643 36.49 11.12 -44.05
CA ALA A 643 36.01 10.78 -42.73
C ALA A 643 35.50 11.96 -41.90
N LYS A 644 34.56 11.66 -41.00
CA LYS A 644 34.71 12.08 -39.60
C LYS A 644 34.15 11.02 -38.65
N ALA A 645 34.92 10.71 -37.62
CA ALA A 645 34.56 9.75 -36.58
C ALA A 645 34.11 10.46 -35.30
N GLU A 646 33.29 9.78 -34.51
CA GLU A 646 33.25 9.89 -33.05
C GLU A 646 32.80 8.52 -32.51
N ALA A 647 33.57 7.96 -31.58
CA ALA A 647 33.28 6.74 -30.83
C ALA A 647 32.88 7.14 -29.39
N GLU A 648 32.12 6.36 -28.62
CA GLU A 648 32.51 5.16 -27.83
C GLU A 648 31.32 4.85 -26.86
N PRO A 649 31.33 3.79 -26.01
CA PRO A 649 32.07 2.53 -26.05
C PRO A 649 31.22 1.26 -25.77
N ALA A 650 31.83 0.11 -26.04
CA ALA A 650 31.75 -1.23 -25.40
C ALA A 650 30.52 -1.71 -24.58
N ALA A 651 30.09 -2.93 -24.90
CA ALA A 651 29.73 -3.96 -23.91
C ALA A 651 30.08 -5.37 -24.46
N ASP A 652 30.71 -6.22 -23.64
CA ASP A 652 31.09 -7.60 -23.99
C ASP A 652 29.88 -8.54 -24.18
N THR A 653 30.03 -9.57 -25.03
CA THR A 653 29.67 -10.95 -24.66
C THR A 653 30.24 -12.00 -25.63
N GLU A 654 31.22 -12.72 -25.10
CA GLU A 654 31.62 -14.11 -25.36
C GLU A 654 31.03 -14.88 -26.56
N LYS A 655 31.92 -15.25 -27.49
CA LYS A 655 31.85 -16.54 -28.20
C LYS A 655 32.65 -17.59 -27.42
N PRO A 656 32.13 -18.81 -27.25
CA PRO A 656 32.98 -20.01 -27.21
C PRO A 656 33.37 -20.38 -28.65
N ALA A 657 34.66 -20.54 -28.89
CA ALA A 657 35.16 -21.30 -30.03
C ALA A 657 35.68 -22.63 -29.51
N GLU A 658 35.15 -23.74 -30.02
CA GLU A 658 35.86 -25.02 -29.96
C GLU A 658 36.70 -25.18 -31.22
N SER A 659 37.96 -25.51 -31.01
CA SER A 659 38.96 -25.81 -32.03
C SER A 659 39.47 -27.22 -31.81
N THR A 660 39.60 -28.00 -32.90
CA THR A 660 40.82 -28.80 -33.22
C THR A 660 40.63 -29.47 -34.57
N ASP A 661 41.57 -29.21 -35.48
CA ASP A 661 42.39 -30.19 -36.23
C ASP A 661 41.77 -31.46 -36.86
N ALA A 662 42.26 -31.96 -38.00
CA ALA A 662 43.15 -31.38 -39.03
C ALA A 662 43.09 -32.29 -40.28
N ALA A 663 43.52 -31.73 -41.42
CA ALA A 663 44.01 -32.40 -42.64
C ALA A 663 43.31 -33.71 -43.12
N ASP A 664 42.76 -33.66 -44.33
CA ASP A 664 43.40 -34.41 -45.42
C ASP A 664 43.10 -33.82 -46.80
N ALA A 665 44.03 -34.02 -47.74
CA ALA A 665 43.89 -33.56 -49.13
C ALA A 665 43.75 -34.76 -50.08
N VAL A 666 42.56 -34.91 -50.67
CA VAL A 666 42.25 -35.90 -51.72
C VAL A 666 41.30 -35.27 -52.76
N PRO A 667 41.10 -35.84 -53.97
CA PRO A 667 41.30 -35.10 -55.21
C PRO A 667 39.99 -34.54 -55.80
N ALA A 668 40.10 -33.91 -56.97
CA ALA A 668 38.95 -33.53 -57.77
C ALA A 668 38.10 -34.76 -58.16
N GLU A 669 36.94 -34.91 -57.53
CA GLU A 669 35.84 -35.73 -58.05
C GLU A 669 34.97 -34.92 -59.01
N ASP A 670 34.41 -35.60 -60.00
CA ASP A 670 33.56 -34.99 -61.03
C ASP A 670 32.34 -34.27 -60.42
N ALA A 671 32.31 -32.95 -60.58
CA ALA A 671 31.13 -32.15 -60.30
C ALA A 671 30.03 -32.50 -61.32
N ALA A 672 29.16 -33.44 -60.96
CA ALA A 672 27.91 -33.70 -61.67
C ALA A 672 27.16 -32.37 -61.90
N PRO A 673 26.50 -32.19 -63.07
CA PRO A 673 25.89 -30.91 -63.42
C PRO A 673 24.90 -30.48 -62.34
N GLU A 674 25.14 -29.31 -61.76
CA GLU A 674 24.19 -28.67 -60.84
C GLU A 674 22.87 -28.49 -61.61
N LYS A 675 21.83 -29.23 -61.23
CA LYS A 675 20.51 -29.09 -61.85
C LYS A 675 19.82 -27.84 -61.29
N GLU A 676 19.48 -26.91 -62.17
CA GLU A 676 18.63 -25.78 -61.86
C GLU A 676 17.15 -26.23 -61.89
N VAL A 677 16.50 -26.16 -60.73
CA VAL A 677 15.04 -26.30 -60.63
C VAL A 677 14.41 -24.97 -61.07
N PHE A 678 13.43 -25.02 -61.97
CA PHE A 678 12.65 -23.86 -62.40
C PHE A 678 11.14 -24.14 -62.29
N TYR A 679 10.32 -23.08 -62.30
CA TYR A 679 8.86 -23.18 -62.31
C TYR A 679 8.27 -22.36 -63.45
N VAL A 680 7.34 -22.94 -64.20
CA VAL A 680 6.55 -22.26 -65.24
C VAL A 680 5.18 -21.88 -64.67
N PHE A 681 4.84 -20.61 -64.76
CA PHE A 681 3.63 -20.01 -64.19
C PHE A 681 2.60 -19.70 -65.27
N LYS A 682 1.42 -20.33 -65.20
CA LYS A 682 0.29 -20.10 -66.10
C LYS A 682 -0.93 -19.62 -65.31
N TRP A 683 -1.68 -18.64 -65.81
CA TRP A 683 -2.88 -18.16 -65.12
C TRP A 683 -3.94 -19.26 -65.03
N GLY A 684 -4.26 -19.70 -63.81
CA GLY A 684 -5.22 -20.77 -63.55
C GLY A 684 -6.67 -20.31 -63.52
N GLY A 685 -6.89 -19.01 -63.26
CA GLY A 685 -8.19 -18.44 -62.93
C GLY A 685 -8.65 -18.80 -61.52
N PHE A 686 -9.49 -17.95 -60.92
CA PHE A 686 -10.11 -18.25 -59.63
C PHE A 686 -11.13 -19.39 -59.77
N ALA A 687 -10.69 -20.62 -59.55
CA ALA A 687 -11.59 -21.73 -59.28
C ALA A 687 -12.31 -21.47 -57.95
N ALA A 688 -13.62 -21.17 -58.00
CA ALA A 688 -14.42 -20.97 -56.81
C ALA A 688 -14.42 -22.23 -55.95
N LYS A 689 -13.73 -22.18 -54.79
CA LYS A 689 -13.79 -23.27 -53.79
C LYS A 689 -15.22 -23.38 -53.27
N ALA A 690 -15.92 -24.42 -53.72
CA ALA A 690 -17.31 -24.69 -53.36
C ALA A 690 -17.45 -25.15 -51.90
N ALA A 691 -17.47 -24.19 -50.97
CA ALA A 691 -17.76 -24.43 -49.55
C ALA A 691 -19.28 -24.48 -49.28
N HIS A 692 -19.99 -25.41 -49.94
CA HIS A 692 -21.40 -25.70 -49.67
C HIS A 692 -21.64 -27.22 -49.58
N GLY A 693 -21.30 -27.78 -48.41
CA GLY A 693 -21.81 -29.07 -47.99
C GLY A 693 -23.32 -28.98 -47.77
N LYS A 694 -24.11 -29.35 -48.79
CA LYS A 694 -25.58 -29.48 -48.66
C LYS A 694 -25.91 -30.56 -47.63
N PRO A 695 -26.67 -30.26 -46.55
CA PRO A 695 -27.24 -31.29 -45.70
C PRO A 695 -28.23 -32.14 -46.51
N ARG A 696 -28.13 -33.46 -46.36
CA ARG A 696 -28.91 -34.43 -47.11
C ARG A 696 -30.38 -34.38 -46.66
N GLN A 697 -31.27 -33.97 -47.56
CA GLN A 697 -32.71 -33.97 -47.33
C GLN A 697 -33.21 -35.38 -46.97
N ASN A 698 -33.84 -35.52 -45.80
CA ASN A 698 -34.66 -36.69 -45.48
C ASN A 698 -36.13 -36.26 -45.44
N LYS A 699 -36.98 -36.92 -46.23
CA LYS A 699 -38.39 -36.54 -46.39
C LYS A 699 -39.20 -36.91 -45.13
N PRO A 700 -40.11 -36.04 -44.65
CA PRO A 700 -41.10 -36.43 -43.66
C PRO A 700 -42.28 -37.15 -44.32
N ALA A 701 -42.78 -38.22 -43.68
CA ALA A 701 -44.07 -38.82 -43.99
C ALA A 701 -45.14 -38.23 -43.07
N GLY A 702 -46.31 -37.85 -43.62
CA GLY A 702 -47.35 -37.15 -42.88
C GLY A 702 -48.47 -38.05 -42.32
N LYS A 703 -49.04 -37.61 -41.20
CA LYS A 703 -50.38 -37.86 -40.59
C LYS A 703 -50.35 -37.08 -39.25
N GLY A 704 -51.39 -36.39 -38.77
CA GLY A 704 -52.76 -36.18 -39.21
C GLY A 704 -53.64 -35.93 -37.96
N GLN A 705 -54.62 -35.02 -38.04
CA GLN A 705 -55.49 -34.54 -36.93
C GLN A 705 -54.80 -33.58 -35.91
N GLY A 706 -55.41 -32.53 -35.36
CA GLY A 706 -56.66 -31.85 -35.73
C GLY A 706 -57.63 -31.59 -34.56
N ARG A 707 -57.64 -30.39 -33.97
CA ARG A 707 -58.84 -29.81 -33.30
C ARG A 707 -58.78 -28.27 -33.14
N ARG A 708 -59.95 -27.65 -32.95
CA ARG A 708 -60.23 -26.21 -33.12
C ARG A 708 -60.81 -25.57 -31.83
N LYS A 709 -60.60 -24.24 -31.71
CA LYS A 709 -61.43 -23.21 -31.02
C LYS A 709 -61.57 -23.23 -29.48
N GLY A 710 -61.52 -22.02 -28.87
CA GLY A 710 -61.91 -21.76 -27.48
C GLY A 710 -61.67 -20.32 -26.96
N LYS A 711 -62.58 -19.39 -27.25
CA LYS A 711 -62.81 -18.04 -26.64
C LYS A 711 -64.33 -17.73 -26.88
N PRO A 712 -65.03 -16.79 -26.20
CA PRO A 712 -64.58 -15.68 -25.33
C PRO A 712 -65.50 -15.39 -24.08
N GLY A 713 -65.33 -14.21 -23.43
CA GLY A 713 -66.30 -13.56 -22.51
C GLY A 713 -65.80 -13.41 -21.06
N GLY A 714 -66.04 -12.31 -20.30
CA GLY A 714 -66.74 -11.04 -20.58
C GLY A 714 -66.46 -9.94 -19.53
N ARG A 715 -66.97 -8.71 -19.77
CA ARG A 715 -66.99 -7.48 -18.93
C ARG A 715 -68.46 -7.14 -18.57
N PRO A 716 -68.87 -6.21 -17.66
CA PRO A 716 -68.41 -4.80 -17.46
C PRO A 716 -68.30 -4.38 -15.96
N GLY A 717 -67.98 -3.15 -15.47
CA GLY A 717 -67.76 -1.76 -15.95
C GLY A 717 -67.61 -0.81 -14.71
N ALA A 718 -67.60 0.54 -14.74
CA ALA A 718 -67.26 1.53 -15.78
C ALA A 718 -67.25 3.03 -15.29
N LYS A 719 -66.08 3.72 -15.29
CA LYS A 719 -65.88 5.19 -15.58
C LYS A 719 -66.39 6.28 -14.57
N PRO A 720 -66.02 7.58 -14.70
CA PRO A 720 -64.85 8.25 -15.36
C PRO A 720 -64.21 9.48 -14.63
N GLY A 721 -63.08 9.99 -15.16
CA GLY A 721 -62.52 11.36 -14.92
C GLY A 721 -61.21 11.42 -14.11
N ALA A 722 -60.22 12.29 -14.33
CA ALA A 722 -60.02 13.39 -15.32
C ALA A 722 -58.50 13.60 -15.66
N LYS A 723 -58.15 14.73 -16.31
CA LYS A 723 -56.86 15.04 -16.99
C LYS A 723 -55.60 15.15 -16.10
N PRO A 724 -54.37 15.03 -16.68
CA PRO A 724 -53.09 15.14 -15.95
C PRO A 724 -52.66 16.59 -15.68
N GLY A 725 -51.84 16.78 -14.64
CA GLY A 725 -51.25 18.08 -14.30
C GLY A 725 -49.78 17.96 -13.87
N ASN A 726 -48.95 18.90 -14.34
CA ASN A 726 -47.55 19.05 -13.93
C ASN A 726 -47.43 19.33 -12.43
N PHE A 727 -46.36 18.87 -11.79
CA PHE A 727 -45.90 19.45 -10.52
C PHE A 727 -44.42 19.85 -10.60
N SER A 728 -44.22 21.17 -10.50
CA SER A 728 -42.93 21.84 -10.36
C SER A 728 -42.41 21.79 -8.92
N ALA A 729 -41.14 22.17 -8.74
CA ALA A 729 -40.43 22.18 -7.46
C ALA A 729 -41.16 22.93 -6.33
N ARG A 730 -40.94 22.47 -5.08
CA ARG A 730 -41.31 23.19 -3.85
C ARG A 730 -40.12 24.01 -3.31
N PRO A 731 -40.35 25.15 -2.64
CA PRO A 731 -39.31 26.12 -2.29
C PRO A 731 -38.56 25.82 -0.98
N PRO A 732 -37.40 26.46 -0.74
CA PRO A 732 -36.61 26.27 0.48
C PRO A 732 -37.30 26.79 1.75
N LYS A 733 -37.02 26.14 2.88
CA LYS A 733 -37.51 26.54 4.21
C LYS A 733 -36.64 27.65 4.80
N LYS A 734 -37.29 28.62 5.47
CA LYS A 734 -36.63 29.71 6.21
C LYS A 734 -35.90 29.21 7.45
N GLU A 735 -34.78 29.87 7.77
CA GLU A 735 -34.05 29.76 9.03
C GLU A 735 -34.87 30.33 10.20
N LYS A 736 -34.55 29.91 11.43
CA LYS A 736 -35.20 30.39 12.65
C LYS A 736 -34.53 31.66 13.17
N ALA A 737 -35.32 32.57 13.73
CA ALA A 737 -34.82 33.77 14.39
C ALA A 737 -34.05 33.45 15.68
N ILE A 738 -33.07 34.30 16.00
CA ILE A 738 -32.27 34.24 17.23
C ILE A 738 -33.03 34.91 18.37
N ASP A 739 -32.92 34.33 19.56
CA ASP A 739 -33.57 34.78 20.80
C ASP A 739 -32.96 36.12 21.30
N PRO A 740 -33.76 37.18 21.51
CA PRO A 740 -33.25 38.52 21.83
C PRO A 740 -32.64 38.66 23.24
N ASP A 741 -32.90 37.74 24.18
CA ASP A 741 -32.38 37.83 25.56
C ASP A 741 -31.10 36.98 25.81
N ASN A 742 -30.41 36.55 24.75
CA ASN A 742 -29.13 35.82 24.88
C ASN A 742 -27.95 36.79 25.13
N PRO A 743 -27.26 36.73 26.29
CA PRO A 743 -26.16 37.65 26.62
C PRO A 743 -24.92 37.52 25.71
N PHE A 744 -24.82 36.48 24.88
CA PHE A 744 -23.71 36.32 23.93
C PHE A 744 -23.90 37.08 22.61
N ALA A 745 -25.08 37.62 22.31
CA ALA A 745 -25.33 38.36 21.06
C ALA A 745 -24.57 39.71 21.00
N ALA A 746 -24.38 40.37 22.14
CA ALA A 746 -23.68 41.67 22.22
C ALA A 746 -22.17 41.57 21.93
N ALA A 747 -21.53 40.44 22.27
CA ALA A 747 -20.10 40.24 22.00
C ALA A 747 -19.82 40.00 20.51
N LEU A 748 -20.77 39.45 19.75
CA LEU A 748 -20.57 39.10 18.34
C LEU A 748 -20.74 40.27 17.37
N MET A 749 -21.42 41.35 17.78
CA MET A 749 -21.54 42.56 16.95
C MET A 749 -20.29 43.45 16.95
N GLY A 750 -19.38 43.29 17.93
CA GLY A 750 -18.15 44.10 18.01
C GLY A 750 -17.04 43.71 17.02
N LEU A 751 -17.18 42.60 16.28
CA LEU A 751 -16.12 42.05 15.43
C LEU A 751 -16.32 42.23 13.92
N LYS A 752 -17.37 42.94 13.47
CA LYS A 752 -17.67 43.12 12.03
C LYS A 752 -17.19 44.43 11.41
N ASP A 753 -16.77 45.40 12.20
CA ASP A 753 -16.37 46.75 11.71
C ASP A 753 -14.84 46.95 11.62
N LYS A 754 -14.09 45.90 11.22
CA LYS A 754 -12.69 46.02 10.78
C LYS A 754 -12.33 45.03 9.65
N THR A 755 -12.70 45.43 8.43
CA THR A 755 -12.01 45.11 7.16
C THR A 755 -12.05 46.34 6.29
#